data_AF-A0A974A952-F1
#
_entry.id   AF-A0A974A952-F1
#
_cell.length_a   1.000
_cell.length_b   1.000
_cell.length_c   1.000
_cell.angle_alpha   90.00
_cell.angle_beta   90.00
_cell.angle_gamma   90.00
#
_symmetry.space_group_name_H-M   'P 1'
#
loop_
_entity.id
_entity.type
_entity.pdbx_description
1 polymer ?
#
loop_
_entity_poly.entity_id
_entity_poly.type
_entity_poly.pdbx_seq_one_letter_code
_entity_poly.pdbx_strand_id
1 'polypeptide(L)'
;MTQKNRLAGGLIDRSKSLKFQFDGRTYDGFAGDTLASALLANGVRLMGRSFKYHRPRGVVTCGSDEPNALVELRKGAYQEPNTRATVTELFEGLSAKSQNRWPSLSFDAMAINDVFSDFLTAGFYYKTFMWPKAFWEKLYEPIIRRAAGLGSLSGKVDPDVYEKGFLHCDLLVIGAGPAGLSAALTAARSGARVILADEDFQPGGRLTSELMALDDGDASLWIKVVLDELRSLSTVRLMTRTTVFGSYDHGTYGALERVSDHLGNPDPDLPRQILWRIYSKRAVLCAGAGERSIAFENNDRPGIMMASAMRSYANRYAAAADQSIAVFTNNDDGHKTARDMMAKGVDVTAVVDVRSGADPIADYPFYAGAKVINTAGRLGLKSIDIRLNDGSVKTIPCGALGVAGGWNPQVSLTCHQRGRPQWDPAIAAFVPDNVLPQGMSVAGAAKGVFSTQGALVSGAEAAVRALGELGREAHMPALPEAEDAPIQVQAFWHVGEGKGRGWLDFQNDVTVKDVKLAYQEGFRSVEHLKRYTTMGMATDQGKLSNLGGLAVLAELSGKTIAETGTTMFRPPFTPVPIAAFAGRSREADFRPTRLTPSHDWAEEQGAVFVEVGAWMRAQYFPRPGETHWRETVDREALAVRKSVGVCDVTTLGKIDVQGKDAAEFLNFVYCNGFAKLAVGKTRYGLMLREDGFAMDDGTAARLAEDHFVVTTTTANAVSVFRHMEFVRQCLKPNLDVQLISTTDAWAQYAVAGPNSRDLLRKIVDPEIDISNEAFPFMSCADITVCGGVRARLFRISFSGELAYEIAVPTRYGDSLMRVLMEAGEEFDVVPYGTEALGVLRIEKGHAAGNELNGQTSAYHLGMGRMVSTKKDSIGAVLSRREGLSSEDGVRLIGLEALDAESQLPAGGHLFEDSADEVVANDQGWVTSACYSPHLTRHIALAYLERGDQRIGEIIRIANPLEGQSISARVVSPHFIDPEGERLRV
;
A
#
# COMPACT_ATOMS: atom_id res chain seq x y z
N MET A 1 21.68 -25.67 30.85
CA MET A 1 22.51 -26.08 29.69
C MET A 1 23.60 -25.04 29.55
N THR A 2 24.87 -25.41 29.43
CA THR A 2 25.95 -24.42 29.24
C THR A 2 25.94 -23.93 27.79
N GLN A 3 25.88 -22.62 27.56
CA GLN A 3 26.03 -22.01 26.23
C GLN A 3 27.46 -22.30 25.70
N LYS A 4 27.62 -23.43 25.00
CA LYS A 4 28.93 -24.00 24.61
C LYS A 4 29.81 -23.04 23.79
N ASN A 5 29.18 -22.16 23.02
CA ASN A 5 29.88 -21.22 22.15
C ASN A 5 29.77 -19.77 22.62
N ARG A 6 29.37 -19.52 23.88
CA ARG A 6 29.41 -18.18 24.46
C ARG A 6 30.85 -17.83 24.83
N LEU A 7 31.32 -16.70 24.32
CA LEU A 7 32.62 -16.09 24.57
C LEU A 7 32.53 -15.09 25.73
N ALA A 8 33.68 -14.52 26.12
CA ALA A 8 33.75 -13.44 27.10
C ALA A 8 33.51 -12.05 26.48
N GLY A 9 33.04 -11.09 27.29
CA GLY A 9 32.74 -9.72 26.86
C GLY A 9 31.42 -9.60 26.10
N GLY A 10 31.40 -8.75 25.07
CA GLY A 10 30.22 -8.42 24.25
C GLY A 10 29.43 -7.24 24.78
N LEU A 11 28.63 -6.63 23.91
CA LEU A 11 27.64 -5.59 24.20
C LEU A 11 26.29 -6.21 24.58
N ILE A 12 26.32 -7.19 25.48
CA ILE A 12 25.13 -7.88 26.01
C ILE A 12 25.04 -7.65 27.53
N ASP A 13 23.81 -7.54 28.04
CA ASP A 13 23.58 -7.37 29.48
C ASP A 13 23.49 -8.73 30.17
N ARG A 14 24.63 -9.18 30.71
CA ARG A 14 24.73 -10.46 31.43
C ARG A 14 23.97 -10.50 32.75
N SER A 15 23.50 -9.36 33.27
CA SER A 15 22.63 -9.32 34.44
C SER A 15 21.17 -9.67 34.11
N LYS A 16 20.80 -9.61 32.83
CA LYS A 16 19.44 -9.89 32.33
C LYS A 16 19.43 -11.11 31.42
N SER A 17 19.34 -12.29 32.03
CA SER A 17 19.11 -13.54 31.31
C SER A 17 17.69 -13.56 30.75
N LEU A 18 17.55 -14.03 29.51
CA LEU A 18 16.28 -14.20 28.81
C LEU A 18 16.09 -15.65 28.40
N LYS A 19 14.85 -16.15 28.44
CA LYS A 19 14.48 -17.46 27.91
C LYS A 19 13.69 -17.32 26.62
N PHE A 20 14.01 -18.15 25.65
CA PHE A 20 13.31 -18.18 24.36
C PHE A 20 13.17 -19.61 23.84
N GLN A 21 12.31 -19.78 22.85
CA GLN A 21 12.08 -21.07 22.19
C GLN A 21 12.42 -20.99 20.71
N PHE A 22 13.14 -21.99 20.22
CA PHE A 22 13.34 -22.25 18.81
C PHE A 22 12.98 -23.71 18.52
N ASP A 23 12.06 -23.93 17.59
CA ASP A 23 11.61 -25.27 17.21
C ASP A 23 11.07 -26.11 18.39
N GLY A 24 10.44 -25.45 19.35
CA GLY A 24 9.87 -26.08 20.54
C GLY A 24 10.89 -26.45 21.61
N ARG A 25 12.18 -26.12 21.43
CA ARG A 25 13.23 -26.27 22.44
C ARG A 25 13.52 -24.94 23.10
N THR A 26 13.67 -24.94 24.42
CA THR A 26 14.01 -23.76 25.21
C THR A 26 15.52 -23.56 25.27
N TYR A 27 15.94 -22.30 25.10
CA TYR A 27 17.32 -21.85 25.15
C TYR A 27 17.45 -20.62 26.06
N ASP A 28 18.66 -20.38 26.54
CA ASP A 28 19.02 -19.21 27.34
C ASP A 28 19.75 -18.18 26.47
N GLY A 29 19.48 -16.89 26.67
CA GLY A 29 20.17 -15.76 26.04
C GLY A 29 20.27 -14.58 26.99
N PHE A 30 20.72 -13.43 26.50
CA PHE A 30 20.82 -12.19 27.30
C PHE A 30 20.17 -11.02 26.58
N ALA A 31 19.74 -10.00 27.33
CA ALA A 31 19.33 -8.75 26.70
C ALA A 31 20.48 -8.16 25.87
N GLY A 32 20.17 -7.68 24.67
CA GLY A 32 21.16 -7.28 23.65
C GLY A 32 21.56 -8.40 22.68
N ASP A 33 21.16 -9.66 22.90
CA ASP A 33 21.24 -10.70 21.88
C ASP A 33 20.20 -10.47 20.77
N THR A 34 20.51 -10.98 19.59
CA THR A 34 19.51 -11.32 18.57
C THR A 34 19.17 -12.81 18.67
N LEU A 35 18.08 -13.24 18.03
CA LEU A 35 17.75 -14.67 17.94
C LEU A 35 18.93 -15.47 17.36
N ALA A 36 19.58 -14.98 16.30
CA ALA A 36 20.73 -15.64 15.69
C ALA A 36 21.93 -15.73 16.65
N SER A 37 22.30 -14.64 17.34
CA SER A 37 23.46 -14.66 18.25
C SER A 37 23.23 -15.60 19.45
N ALA A 38 22.02 -15.58 20.01
CA ALA A 38 21.65 -16.47 21.11
C ALA A 38 21.66 -17.94 20.67
N LEU A 39 21.17 -18.26 19.47
CA LEU A 39 21.22 -19.61 18.91
C LEU A 39 22.67 -20.09 18.70
N LEU A 40 23.55 -19.25 18.14
CA LEU A 40 24.97 -19.57 17.97
C LEU A 40 25.65 -19.83 19.31
N ALA A 41 25.43 -18.98 20.32
CA ALA A 41 25.99 -19.17 21.66
C ALA A 41 25.59 -20.51 22.30
N ASN A 42 24.38 -21.00 22.00
CA ASN A 42 23.88 -22.31 22.41
C ASN A 42 24.36 -23.48 21.53
N GLY A 43 25.21 -23.23 20.54
CA GLY A 43 25.74 -24.25 19.62
C GLY A 43 24.79 -24.65 18.49
N VAL A 44 23.74 -23.87 18.23
CA VAL A 44 22.77 -24.11 17.16
C VAL A 44 23.25 -23.42 15.88
N ARG A 45 23.85 -24.20 14.96
CA ARG A 45 24.28 -23.72 13.63
C ARG A 45 23.22 -23.93 12.54
N LEU A 46 22.40 -24.95 12.69
CA LEU A 46 21.35 -25.29 11.73
C LEU A 46 20.09 -24.48 12.07
N MET A 47 19.71 -23.56 11.18
CA MET A 47 18.61 -22.62 11.42
C MET A 47 17.51 -22.67 10.36
N GLY A 48 17.80 -23.26 9.19
CA GLY A 48 16.83 -23.37 8.10
C GLY A 48 17.19 -24.44 7.07
N ARG A 49 16.39 -24.49 6.01
CA ARG A 49 16.54 -25.39 4.87
C ARG A 49 16.43 -24.60 3.58
N SER A 50 17.23 -24.96 2.60
CA SER A 50 17.26 -24.26 1.31
C SER A 50 15.96 -24.44 0.53
N PHE A 51 15.58 -23.44 -0.27
CA PHE A 51 14.29 -23.33 -0.94
C PHE A 51 13.94 -24.55 -1.82
N LYS A 52 14.85 -24.95 -2.71
CA LYS A 52 14.59 -25.94 -3.77
C LYS A 52 15.11 -27.32 -3.40
N TYR A 53 16.32 -27.36 -2.85
CA TYR A 53 17.03 -28.61 -2.59
C TYR A 53 16.90 -29.11 -1.14
N HIS A 54 16.27 -28.33 -0.24
CA HIS A 54 16.14 -28.64 1.18
C HIS A 54 17.49 -28.95 1.85
N ARG A 55 18.56 -28.30 1.38
CA ARG A 55 19.88 -28.46 1.97
C ARG A 55 19.91 -27.80 3.35
N PRO A 56 20.60 -28.38 4.34
CA PRO A 56 20.74 -27.77 5.66
C PRO A 56 21.41 -26.39 5.53
N ARG A 57 20.82 -25.35 6.13
CA ARG A 57 21.36 -23.97 6.11
C ARG A 57 21.54 -23.41 7.52
N GLY A 58 22.61 -22.66 7.69
CA GLY A 58 22.87 -21.84 8.87
C GLY A 58 22.87 -20.36 8.52
N VAL A 59 22.97 -19.53 9.55
CA VAL A 59 23.14 -18.08 9.41
C VAL A 59 24.42 -17.74 8.63
N VAL A 60 24.35 -16.75 7.75
CA VAL A 60 25.45 -16.35 6.85
C VAL A 60 25.98 -14.95 7.19
N THR A 61 25.12 -14.07 7.67
CA THR A 61 25.39 -12.65 7.95
C THR A 61 25.07 -12.31 9.41
N CYS A 62 25.06 -11.04 9.77
CA CYS A 62 24.64 -10.54 11.08
C CYS A 62 23.66 -9.35 10.98
N GLY A 63 23.01 -9.15 9.82
CA GLY A 63 22.17 -7.96 9.56
C GLY A 63 20.92 -8.25 8.72
N SER A 64 20.38 -7.18 8.11
CA SER A 64 19.15 -7.25 7.29
C SER A 64 19.35 -7.91 5.92
N ASP A 65 20.58 -8.27 5.59
CA ASP A 65 21.05 -8.97 4.39
C ASP A 65 21.06 -10.50 4.52
N GLU A 66 20.63 -11.05 5.66
CA GLU A 66 20.56 -12.49 5.90
C GLU A 66 19.63 -13.22 4.91
N PRO A 67 20.15 -14.24 4.19
CA PRO A 67 19.35 -15.02 3.23
C PRO A 67 18.81 -16.35 3.80
N ASN A 68 19.43 -16.92 4.84
CA ASN A 68 19.18 -18.32 5.25
C ASN A 68 18.38 -18.45 6.54
N ALA A 69 18.76 -17.74 7.59
CA ALA A 69 18.19 -17.87 8.92
C ALA A 69 16.84 -17.13 9.03
N LEU A 70 15.87 -17.59 8.23
CA LEU A 70 14.49 -17.10 8.20
C LEU A 70 13.60 -17.96 9.10
N VAL A 71 12.81 -17.30 9.93
CA VAL A 71 11.93 -17.92 10.94
C VAL A 71 10.51 -17.37 10.86
N GLU A 72 9.57 -18.19 11.30
CA GLU A 72 8.24 -17.73 11.69
C GLU A 72 8.28 -17.30 13.15
N LEU A 73 7.90 -16.05 13.42
CA LEU A 73 7.73 -15.52 14.77
C LEU A 73 6.26 -15.54 15.19
N ARG A 74 6.06 -15.50 16.51
CA ARG A 74 4.73 -15.42 17.15
C ARG A 74 3.83 -16.60 16.75
N LYS A 75 2.56 -16.56 17.13
CA LYS A 75 1.60 -17.67 16.92
C LYS A 75 0.19 -17.12 16.69
N GLY A 76 -0.68 -17.94 16.10
CA GLY A 76 -2.09 -17.57 15.91
C GLY A 76 -2.24 -16.39 14.97
N ALA A 77 -3.07 -15.42 15.33
CA ALA A 77 -3.33 -14.25 14.49
C ALA A 77 -2.09 -13.34 14.28
N TYR A 78 -1.19 -13.32 15.26
CA TYR A 78 0.06 -12.54 15.24
C TYR A 78 1.19 -13.19 14.40
N GLN A 79 0.99 -14.35 13.79
CA GLN A 79 2.07 -15.08 13.12
C GLN A 79 2.73 -14.23 12.02
N GLU A 80 4.06 -14.17 12.03
CA GLU A 80 4.86 -13.41 11.07
C GLU A 80 5.89 -14.31 10.37
N PRO A 81 5.74 -14.57 9.06
CA PRO A 81 6.69 -15.39 8.32
C PRO A 81 7.90 -14.60 7.81
N ASN A 82 8.95 -15.34 7.45
CA ASN A 82 10.15 -14.86 6.77
C ASN A 82 10.92 -13.77 7.55
N THR A 83 10.82 -13.79 8.88
CA THR A 83 11.59 -12.86 9.72
C THR A 83 13.02 -13.34 9.83
N ARG A 84 13.99 -12.43 9.77
CA ARG A 84 15.41 -12.77 9.90
C ARG A 84 15.80 -12.89 11.37
N ALA A 85 16.37 -14.03 11.74
CA ALA A 85 16.88 -14.24 13.09
C ALA A 85 17.99 -13.24 13.48
N THR A 86 18.70 -12.68 12.50
CA THR A 86 19.82 -11.74 12.66
C THR A 86 19.40 -10.33 13.09
N VAL A 87 18.14 -9.92 12.86
CA VAL A 87 17.63 -8.59 13.22
C VAL A 87 16.48 -8.65 14.23
N THR A 88 16.16 -9.87 14.69
CA THR A 88 15.16 -10.12 15.73
C THR A 88 15.83 -9.97 17.08
N GLU A 89 15.59 -8.83 17.74
CA GLU A 89 16.04 -8.59 19.11
C GLU A 89 15.41 -9.62 20.07
N LEU A 90 16.22 -10.18 20.97
CA LEU A 90 15.75 -11.18 21.90
C LEU A 90 14.95 -10.53 23.03
N PHE A 91 13.79 -11.09 23.35
CA PHE A 91 12.99 -10.73 24.50
C PHE A 91 12.50 -11.98 25.25
N GLU A 92 12.08 -11.80 26.51
CA GLU A 92 11.61 -12.90 27.35
C GLU A 92 10.38 -13.59 26.74
N GLY A 93 10.44 -14.91 26.60
CA GLY A 93 9.34 -15.71 26.05
C GLY A 93 9.24 -15.70 24.53
N LEU A 94 10.21 -15.12 23.80
CA LEU A 94 10.24 -15.17 22.34
C LEU A 94 10.11 -16.61 21.84
N SER A 95 9.24 -16.84 20.85
CA SER A 95 9.03 -18.15 20.23
C SER A 95 9.19 -18.06 18.72
N ALA A 96 10.11 -18.84 18.18
CA ALA A 96 10.42 -18.90 16.76
C ALA A 96 10.36 -20.34 16.21
N LYS A 97 10.04 -20.49 14.92
CA LYS A 97 10.08 -21.76 14.20
C LYS A 97 10.90 -21.62 12.92
N SER A 98 11.80 -22.57 12.66
CA SER A 98 12.51 -22.66 11.39
C SER A 98 11.55 -22.99 10.23
N GLN A 99 11.85 -22.46 9.05
CA GLN A 99 11.06 -22.65 7.84
C GLN A 99 11.58 -23.77 6.94
N ASN A 100 10.74 -24.15 5.97
CA ASN A 100 11.02 -25.14 4.92
C ASN A 100 11.51 -26.52 5.40
N ARG A 101 10.96 -27.02 6.50
CA ARG A 101 11.41 -28.26 7.14
C ARG A 101 10.27 -29.23 7.36
N TRP A 102 10.41 -30.48 6.91
CA TRP A 102 9.44 -31.54 7.21
C TRP A 102 10.09 -32.92 7.37
N PRO A 103 9.83 -33.66 8.47
CA PRO A 103 9.04 -33.26 9.64
C PRO A 103 9.80 -32.36 10.62
N SER A 104 11.13 -32.27 10.52
CA SER A 104 11.96 -31.52 11.47
C SER A 104 13.14 -30.85 10.77
N LEU A 105 13.80 -29.92 11.46
CA LEU A 105 14.94 -29.22 10.89
C LEU A 105 16.14 -30.14 10.67
N SER A 106 16.42 -31.10 11.57
CA SER A 106 17.55 -32.05 11.44
C SER A 106 17.27 -33.19 10.47
N PHE A 107 16.02 -33.66 10.42
CA PHE A 107 15.56 -34.71 9.51
C PHE A 107 14.45 -34.16 8.61
N ASP A 108 14.83 -33.86 7.37
CA ASP A 108 13.95 -33.32 6.32
C ASP A 108 13.81 -34.34 5.18
N ALA A 109 12.61 -34.87 4.96
CA ALA A 109 12.35 -35.87 3.93
C ALA A 109 12.45 -35.29 2.52
N MET A 110 12.18 -34.00 2.34
CA MET A 110 12.29 -33.32 1.05
C MET A 110 13.74 -33.08 0.63
N ALA A 111 14.71 -33.36 1.52
CA ALA A 111 16.13 -33.37 1.18
C ALA A 111 16.51 -34.41 0.12
N ILE A 112 15.58 -35.32 -0.26
CA ILE A 112 15.71 -36.17 -1.45
C ILE A 112 15.82 -35.36 -2.75
N ASN A 113 15.26 -34.16 -2.81
CA ASN A 113 15.39 -33.24 -3.94
C ASN A 113 16.86 -32.92 -4.26
N ASP A 114 17.73 -32.91 -3.24
CA ASP A 114 19.17 -32.70 -3.39
C ASP A 114 19.83 -33.81 -4.24
N VAL A 115 19.34 -35.05 -4.12
CA VAL A 115 19.81 -36.22 -4.88
C VAL A 115 19.42 -36.09 -6.36
N PHE A 116 18.23 -35.56 -6.64
CA PHE A 116 17.72 -35.32 -8.00
C PHE A 116 18.09 -33.94 -8.56
N SER A 117 19.09 -33.27 -7.96
CA SER A 117 19.40 -31.87 -8.28
C SER A 117 19.77 -31.62 -9.75
N ASP A 118 20.31 -32.61 -10.46
CA ASP A 118 20.62 -32.51 -11.90
C ASP A 118 19.38 -32.45 -12.81
N PHE A 119 18.22 -32.90 -12.35
CA PHE A 119 16.94 -32.73 -13.06
C PHE A 119 16.25 -31.41 -12.71
N LEU A 120 16.60 -30.84 -11.56
CA LEU A 120 16.08 -29.59 -11.04
C LEU A 120 17.07 -28.46 -11.36
N THR A 121 17.34 -28.17 -12.63
CA THR A 121 18.20 -27.04 -13.04
C THR A 121 17.45 -25.72 -13.07
N ALA A 122 18.14 -24.59 -13.27
CA ALA A 122 17.48 -23.33 -13.59
C ALA A 122 16.53 -23.48 -14.80
N GLY A 123 15.37 -22.81 -14.75
CA GLY A 123 14.35 -22.87 -15.79
C GLY A 123 13.54 -24.17 -15.89
N PHE A 124 13.82 -25.20 -15.09
CA PHE A 124 13.08 -26.48 -15.09
C PHE A 124 11.56 -26.31 -15.01
N TYR A 125 11.08 -25.47 -14.09
CA TYR A 125 9.65 -25.26 -13.86
C TYR A 125 8.94 -24.63 -15.07
N TYR A 126 9.61 -23.76 -15.83
CA TYR A 126 9.09 -23.20 -17.08
C TYR A 126 8.95 -24.25 -18.19
N LYS A 127 9.76 -25.32 -18.14
CA LYS A 127 9.78 -26.36 -19.17
C LYS A 127 8.84 -27.53 -18.84
N THR A 128 8.61 -27.82 -17.56
CA THR A 128 7.95 -29.05 -17.12
C THR A 128 6.51 -28.86 -16.64
N PHE A 129 6.15 -27.73 -16.02
CA PHE A 129 4.85 -27.59 -15.33
C PHE A 129 3.82 -26.72 -16.06
N MET A 130 4.08 -26.29 -17.29
CA MET A 130 3.15 -25.44 -18.05
C MET A 130 2.06 -26.21 -18.81
N TRP A 131 2.15 -27.55 -18.89
CA TRP A 131 1.22 -28.36 -19.65
C TRP A 131 0.94 -29.72 -18.97
N PRO A 132 -0.33 -30.19 -18.91
CA PRO A 132 -1.56 -29.51 -19.33
C PRO A 132 -1.95 -28.36 -18.39
N LYS A 133 -2.56 -27.29 -18.92
CA LYS A 133 -2.95 -26.08 -18.13
C LYS A 133 -3.76 -26.43 -16.87
N ALA A 134 -4.69 -27.38 -16.97
CA ALA A 134 -5.53 -27.81 -15.84
C ALA A 134 -4.74 -28.42 -14.67
N PHE A 135 -3.53 -28.94 -14.91
CA PHE A 135 -2.70 -29.55 -13.87
C PHE A 135 -1.91 -28.50 -13.10
N TRP A 136 -1.66 -27.32 -13.68
CA TRP A 136 -1.03 -26.22 -12.96
C TRP A 136 -1.82 -25.85 -11.70
N GLU A 137 -3.10 -25.48 -11.86
CA GLU A 137 -3.94 -25.04 -10.75
C GLU A 137 -4.28 -26.18 -9.77
N LYS A 138 -4.49 -27.41 -10.28
CA LYS A 138 -5.02 -28.53 -9.48
C LYS A 138 -3.95 -29.40 -8.82
N LEU A 139 -2.73 -29.46 -9.36
CA LEU A 139 -1.70 -30.40 -8.93
C LEU A 139 -0.35 -29.72 -8.67
N TYR A 140 0.20 -29.03 -9.67
CA TYR A 140 1.56 -28.50 -9.58
C TYR A 140 1.65 -27.32 -8.62
N GLU A 141 0.79 -26.32 -8.75
CA GLU A 141 0.81 -25.11 -7.92
C GLU A 141 0.63 -25.43 -6.43
N PRO A 142 -0.36 -26.24 -5.98
CA PRO A 142 -0.51 -26.56 -4.56
C PRO A 142 0.72 -27.28 -3.97
N ILE A 143 1.29 -28.24 -4.70
CA ILE A 143 2.47 -29.00 -4.25
C ILE A 143 3.70 -28.10 -4.21
N ILE A 144 3.94 -27.31 -5.26
CA ILE A 144 5.07 -26.40 -5.36
C ILE A 144 4.97 -25.33 -4.26
N ARG A 145 3.81 -24.72 -4.03
CA ARG A 145 3.63 -23.74 -2.94
C ARG A 145 3.95 -24.32 -1.57
N ARG A 146 3.58 -25.58 -1.32
CA ARG A 146 3.89 -26.27 -0.07
C ARG A 146 5.38 -26.60 0.07
N ALA A 147 6.05 -26.88 -1.04
CA ALA A 147 7.49 -27.18 -1.10
C ALA A 147 8.38 -25.93 -1.23
N ALA A 148 7.81 -24.77 -1.57
CA ALA A 148 8.51 -23.52 -1.87
C ALA A 148 9.11 -22.81 -0.64
N GLY A 149 9.18 -23.45 0.53
CA GLY A 149 9.99 -23.00 1.66
C GLY A 149 9.79 -21.61 2.26
N LEU A 150 8.76 -20.89 1.83
CA LEU A 150 8.35 -19.62 2.43
C LEU A 150 7.54 -19.89 3.70
N GLY A 151 7.66 -19.01 4.69
CA GLY A 151 6.82 -19.06 5.88
C GLY A 151 5.34 -18.89 5.53
N SER A 152 4.48 -19.36 6.43
CA SER A 152 3.02 -19.37 6.27
C SER A 152 2.37 -18.11 6.87
N LEU A 153 1.28 -17.67 6.25
CA LEU A 153 0.37 -16.67 6.85
C LEU A 153 -0.63 -17.38 7.76
N SER A 154 -1.09 -16.69 8.81
CA SER A 154 -2.05 -17.24 9.77
C SER A 154 -3.44 -17.50 9.17
N GLY A 155 -3.79 -16.80 8.09
CA GLY A 155 -5.15 -16.76 7.53
C GLY A 155 -6.17 -16.04 8.43
N LYS A 156 -5.73 -15.40 9.52
CA LYS A 156 -6.55 -14.66 10.47
C LYS A 156 -6.29 -13.16 10.33
N VAL A 157 -7.23 -12.35 10.80
CA VAL A 157 -7.07 -10.88 10.87
C VAL A 157 -5.88 -10.54 11.78
N ASP A 158 -4.99 -9.67 11.31
CA ASP A 158 -3.87 -9.16 12.10
C ASP A 158 -4.37 -8.21 13.19
N PRO A 159 -4.20 -8.56 14.48
CA PRO A 159 -4.63 -7.75 15.62
C PRO A 159 -3.63 -6.64 15.98
N ASP A 160 -2.44 -6.59 15.37
CA ASP A 160 -1.46 -5.55 15.64
C ASP A 160 -1.99 -4.16 15.19
N VAL A 161 -1.61 -3.14 15.96
CA VAL A 161 -1.92 -1.73 15.65
C VAL A 161 -0.75 -1.10 14.90
N TYR A 162 -1.06 -0.33 13.85
CA TYR A 162 -0.07 0.35 13.02
C TYR A 162 -0.42 1.82 12.86
N GLU A 163 0.59 2.67 12.83
CA GLU A 163 0.40 4.11 12.66
C GLU A 163 1.20 4.68 11.49
N LYS A 164 0.80 5.90 11.09
CA LYS A 164 1.47 6.69 10.08
C LYS A 164 1.84 8.03 10.66
N GLY A 165 3.03 8.52 10.36
CA GLY A 165 3.49 9.81 10.84
C GLY A 165 4.24 10.61 9.78
N PHE A 166 4.34 11.92 10.03
CA PHE A 166 5.04 12.86 9.16
C PHE A 166 6.13 13.57 9.96
N LEU A 167 7.36 13.57 9.46
CA LEU A 167 8.50 14.22 10.10
C LEU A 167 9.17 15.20 9.13
N HIS A 168 9.78 16.25 9.68
CA HIS A 168 10.52 17.25 8.92
C HIS A 168 11.88 17.50 9.58
N CYS A 169 12.93 17.62 8.78
CA CYS A 169 14.27 17.96 9.26
C CYS A 169 15.03 18.84 8.25
N ASP A 170 16.08 19.51 8.73
CA ASP A 170 17.04 20.18 7.85
C ASP A 170 18.00 19.14 7.25
N LEU A 171 18.47 18.19 8.07
CA LEU A 171 19.34 17.08 7.64
C LEU A 171 18.82 15.73 8.13
N LEU A 172 18.63 14.80 7.20
CA LEU A 172 18.39 13.38 7.47
C LEU A 172 19.71 12.61 7.31
N VAL A 173 20.18 11.98 8.37
CA VAL A 173 21.34 11.09 8.35
C VAL A 173 20.84 9.64 8.38
N ILE A 174 21.20 8.85 7.37
CA ILE A 174 20.71 7.49 7.17
C ILE A 174 21.84 6.50 7.47
N GLY A 175 21.76 5.82 8.61
CA GLY A 175 22.80 4.94 9.15
C GLY A 175 23.61 5.63 10.24
N ALA A 176 23.81 4.95 11.38
CA ALA A 176 24.49 5.43 12.58
C ALA A 176 25.82 4.70 12.83
N GLY A 177 26.54 4.39 11.76
CA GLY A 177 27.96 4.02 11.81
C GLY A 177 28.87 5.22 12.08
N PRO A 178 30.21 5.07 11.98
CA PRO A 178 31.16 6.16 12.24
C PRO A 178 30.86 7.43 11.42
N ALA A 179 30.60 7.28 10.11
CA ALA A 179 30.24 8.40 9.23
C ALA A 179 28.90 9.06 9.61
N GLY A 180 27.92 8.26 10.04
CA GLY A 180 26.61 8.77 10.43
C GLY A 180 26.64 9.53 11.74
N LEU A 181 27.35 8.99 12.74
CA LEU A 181 27.55 9.63 14.03
C LEU A 181 28.32 10.95 13.87
N SER A 182 29.39 10.99 13.07
CA SER A 182 30.13 12.22 12.81
C SER A 182 29.31 13.24 12.03
N ALA A 183 28.53 12.82 11.02
CA ALA A 183 27.62 13.69 10.28
C ALA A 183 26.54 14.29 11.19
N ALA A 184 25.88 13.46 12.00
CA ALA A 184 24.84 13.89 12.91
C ALA A 184 25.37 14.86 13.97
N LEU A 185 26.52 14.55 14.58
CA LEU A 185 27.18 15.42 15.56
C LEU A 185 27.54 16.79 14.96
N THR A 186 28.17 16.78 13.79
CA THR A 186 28.54 18.00 13.05
C THR A 186 27.31 18.86 12.78
N ALA A 187 26.23 18.23 12.30
CA ALA A 187 25.03 18.96 11.96
C ALA A 187 24.27 19.47 13.19
N ALA A 188 24.19 18.66 14.25
CA ALA A 188 23.51 19.01 15.48
C ALA A 188 24.17 20.22 16.17
N ARG A 189 25.51 20.29 16.18
CA ARG A 189 26.27 21.42 16.75
C ARG A 189 26.05 22.74 16.01
N SER A 190 25.60 22.72 14.75
CA SER A 190 25.19 23.92 14.01
C SER A 190 23.79 24.45 14.39
N GLY A 191 23.06 23.72 15.26
CA GLY A 191 21.66 24.02 15.61
C GLY A 191 20.65 23.60 14.54
N ALA A 192 21.06 22.83 13.52
CA ALA A 192 20.15 22.27 12.53
C ALA A 192 19.19 21.25 13.17
N ARG A 193 17.99 21.11 12.59
CA ARG A 193 17.09 20.00 12.93
C ARG A 193 17.57 18.72 12.26
N VAL A 194 18.01 17.75 13.04
CA VAL A 194 18.63 16.51 12.55
C VAL A 194 17.78 15.31 12.91
N ILE A 195 17.54 14.42 11.94
CA ILE A 195 17.06 13.07 12.21
C ILE A 195 18.22 12.12 11.90
N LEU A 196 18.62 11.30 12.87
CA LEU A 196 19.54 10.18 12.66
C LEU A 196 18.73 8.88 12.74
N ALA A 197 18.55 8.21 11.60
CA ALA A 197 17.79 6.97 11.51
C ALA A 197 18.70 5.78 11.21
N ASP A 198 18.56 4.70 11.97
CA ASP A 198 19.33 3.47 11.80
C ASP A 198 18.45 2.24 12.02
N GLU A 199 18.63 1.20 11.18
CA GLU A 199 17.81 -0.01 11.25
C GLU A 199 18.08 -0.86 12.50
N ASP A 200 19.28 -0.71 13.08
CA ASP A 200 19.72 -1.43 14.26
C ASP A 200 19.15 -0.83 15.54
N PHE A 201 19.05 -1.65 16.58
CA PHE A 201 18.69 -1.21 17.92
C PHE A 201 19.86 -0.56 18.66
N GLN A 202 21.10 -0.82 18.23
CA GLN A 202 22.31 -0.28 18.83
C GLN A 202 23.11 0.56 17.81
N PRO A 203 23.16 1.89 17.96
CA PRO A 203 24.01 2.74 17.12
C PRO A 203 25.50 2.40 17.27
N GLY A 204 26.27 2.70 16.21
CA GLY A 204 27.71 2.49 16.11
C GLY A 204 28.13 1.73 14.84
N GLY A 205 27.22 0.97 14.23
CA GLY A 205 27.50 0.19 13.02
C GLY A 205 28.72 -0.71 13.20
N ARG A 206 29.65 -0.68 12.23
CA ARG A 206 30.90 -1.46 12.22
C ARG A 206 31.73 -1.30 13.50
N LEU A 207 31.71 -0.13 14.16
CA LEU A 207 32.47 0.11 15.39
C LEU A 207 32.05 -0.82 16.55
N THR A 208 30.82 -1.34 16.53
CA THR A 208 30.34 -2.30 17.55
C THR A 208 30.82 -3.73 17.30
N SER A 209 31.37 -3.98 16.12
CA SER A 209 31.76 -5.31 15.64
C SER A 209 33.27 -5.53 15.64
N GLU A 210 34.08 -4.55 16.06
CA GLU A 210 35.55 -4.57 15.88
C GLU A 210 36.27 -4.16 17.17
N LEU A 211 37.54 -4.56 17.27
CA LEU A 211 38.40 -4.26 18.43
C LEU A 211 39.40 -3.11 18.18
N MET A 212 39.24 -2.37 17.07
CA MET A 212 40.13 -1.24 16.79
C MET A 212 39.84 -0.06 17.73
N ALA A 213 40.91 0.53 18.25
CA ALA A 213 40.82 1.70 19.12
C ALA A 213 40.40 2.95 18.35
N LEU A 214 39.72 3.85 19.06
CA LEU A 214 39.55 5.26 18.69
C LEU A 214 40.34 6.07 19.71
N ASP A 215 41.31 6.85 19.24
CA ASP A 215 42.44 7.33 20.04
C ASP A 215 43.12 6.13 20.76
N ASP A 216 43.33 6.23 22.07
CA ASP A 216 43.82 5.15 22.92
C ASP A 216 42.68 4.33 23.60
N GLY A 217 41.42 4.55 23.20
CA GLY A 217 40.23 4.05 23.89
C GLY A 217 39.35 3.08 23.08
N ASP A 218 38.40 2.45 23.77
CA ASP A 218 37.39 1.58 23.15
C ASP A 218 36.32 2.40 22.41
N ALA A 219 35.98 1.99 21.19
CA ALA A 219 35.02 2.71 20.35
C ALA A 219 33.63 2.89 21.00
N SER A 220 33.22 1.98 21.90
CA SER A 220 31.95 2.10 22.62
C SER A 220 31.87 3.32 23.54
N LEU A 221 33.02 3.79 24.06
CA LEU A 221 33.09 4.99 24.88
C LEU A 221 32.81 6.24 24.02
N TRP A 222 33.44 6.32 22.84
CA TRP A 222 33.20 7.42 21.91
C TRP A 222 31.75 7.44 21.42
N ILE A 223 31.20 6.29 21.03
CA ILE A 223 29.79 6.18 20.63
C ILE A 223 28.86 6.68 21.74
N LYS A 224 29.12 6.27 22.99
CA LYS A 224 28.32 6.70 24.14
C LYS A 224 28.37 8.22 24.31
N VAL A 225 29.56 8.83 24.29
CA VAL A 225 29.74 10.28 24.41
C VAL A 225 28.97 11.03 23.32
N VAL A 226 29.09 10.60 22.06
CA VAL A 226 28.38 11.23 20.93
C VAL A 226 26.87 11.08 21.08
N LEU A 227 26.37 9.90 21.44
CA LEU A 227 24.94 9.68 21.63
C LEU A 227 24.37 10.48 22.79
N ASP A 228 25.09 10.60 23.90
CA ASP A 228 24.67 11.38 25.07
C ASP A 228 24.59 12.88 24.71
N GLU A 229 25.54 13.39 23.94
CA GLU A 229 25.48 14.76 23.39
C GLU A 229 24.27 14.92 22.46
N LEU A 230 24.09 14.03 21.48
CA LEU A 230 22.97 14.10 20.54
C LEU A 230 21.61 14.05 21.26
N ARG A 231 21.46 13.23 22.30
CA ARG A 231 20.23 13.18 23.13
C ARG A 231 19.98 14.45 23.91
N SER A 232 21.02 15.19 24.27
CA SER A 232 20.89 16.45 25.02
C SER A 232 20.34 17.60 24.16
N LEU A 233 20.38 17.46 22.83
CA LEU A 233 19.99 18.50 21.89
C LEU A 233 18.53 18.31 21.42
N SER A 234 17.66 19.27 21.75
CA SER A 234 16.23 19.23 21.39
C SER A 234 15.96 19.29 19.88
N THR A 235 16.95 19.68 19.07
CA THR A 235 16.86 19.73 17.61
C THR A 235 17.19 18.37 16.96
N VAL A 236 17.63 17.38 17.74
CA VAL A 236 18.00 16.05 17.25
C VAL A 236 16.94 15.03 17.61
N ARG A 237 16.56 14.20 16.64
CA ARG A 237 15.77 13.00 16.86
C ARG A 237 16.58 11.77 16.48
N LEU A 238 16.83 10.91 17.47
CA LEU A 238 17.44 9.60 17.26
C LEU A 238 16.35 8.57 17.01
N MET A 239 16.43 7.87 15.88
CA MET A 239 15.46 6.85 15.46
C MET A 239 16.19 5.53 15.23
N THR A 240 16.49 4.81 16.31
CA THR A 240 16.94 3.41 16.22
C THR A 240 15.80 2.51 15.79
N ARG A 241 16.09 1.27 15.38
CA ARG A 241 15.08 0.30 14.91
C ARG A 241 14.24 0.85 13.74
N THR A 242 14.81 1.79 12.99
CA THR A 242 14.13 2.53 11.93
C THR A 242 14.84 2.35 10.60
N THR A 243 14.24 1.58 9.70
CA THR A 243 14.81 1.41 8.36
C THR A 243 14.26 2.47 7.41
N VAL A 244 15.12 3.34 6.90
CA VAL A 244 14.78 4.19 5.75
C VAL A 244 14.77 3.30 4.51
N PHE A 245 13.58 2.93 4.05
CA PHE A 245 13.42 1.92 3.01
C PHE A 245 13.32 2.50 1.60
N GLY A 246 13.06 3.81 1.45
CA GLY A 246 12.78 4.42 0.16
C GLY A 246 13.16 5.90 0.10
N SER A 247 13.61 6.34 -1.07
CA SER A 247 13.86 7.75 -1.41
C SER A 247 12.98 8.13 -2.59
N TYR A 248 12.23 9.21 -2.44
CA TYR A 248 11.18 9.69 -3.35
C TYR A 248 11.38 11.16 -3.67
N ASP A 249 10.60 11.66 -4.63
CA ASP A 249 10.72 13.02 -5.15
C ASP A 249 10.65 14.08 -4.03
N HIS A 250 11.27 15.23 -4.31
CA HIS A 250 11.20 16.42 -3.45
C HIS A 250 11.74 16.21 -2.02
N GLY A 251 12.81 15.41 -1.86
CA GLY A 251 13.44 15.17 -0.56
C GLY A 251 12.56 14.37 0.40
N THR A 252 11.70 13.50 -0.13
CA THR A 252 10.78 12.67 0.66
C THR A 252 11.35 11.27 0.86
N TYR A 253 11.31 10.76 2.08
CA TYR A 253 11.82 9.44 2.45
C TYR A 253 10.73 8.63 3.16
N GLY A 254 10.66 7.34 2.82
CA GLY A 254 9.84 6.37 3.56
C GLY A 254 10.70 5.66 4.59
N ALA A 255 10.25 5.63 5.85
CA ALA A 255 10.93 4.89 6.91
C ALA A 255 9.93 4.08 7.75
N LEU A 256 10.37 2.92 8.23
CA LEU A 256 9.57 2.07 9.12
C LEU A 256 10.27 1.97 10.46
N GLU A 257 9.65 2.50 11.51
CA GLU A 257 10.11 2.37 12.90
C GLU A 257 9.42 1.17 13.55
N ARG A 258 10.22 0.26 14.11
CA ARG A 258 9.75 -0.86 14.93
C ARG A 258 9.66 -0.42 16.39
N VAL A 259 8.44 -0.18 16.86
CA VAL A 259 8.18 0.41 18.18
C VAL A 259 8.07 -0.67 19.25
N SER A 260 7.29 -1.72 19.01
CA SER A 260 7.01 -2.73 20.03
C SER A 260 7.37 -4.17 19.64
N ASP A 261 7.94 -4.39 18.43
CA ASP A 261 8.40 -5.71 17.96
C ASP A 261 9.40 -6.41 18.89
N HIS A 262 10.13 -5.65 19.72
CA HIS A 262 11.16 -6.14 20.62
C HIS A 262 10.66 -6.32 22.07
N LEU A 263 9.37 -6.12 22.32
CA LEU A 263 8.77 -6.22 23.65
C LEU A 263 7.95 -7.51 23.76
N GLY A 264 8.21 -8.29 24.82
CA GLY A 264 7.44 -9.52 25.08
C GLY A 264 6.00 -9.27 25.54
N ASN A 265 5.75 -8.13 26.19
CA ASN A 265 4.43 -7.67 26.64
C ASN A 265 4.32 -6.16 26.38
N PRO A 266 4.03 -5.75 25.13
CA PRO A 266 3.92 -4.33 24.79
C PRO A 266 2.70 -3.69 25.46
N ASP A 267 2.78 -2.39 25.73
CA ASP A 267 1.63 -1.59 26.14
C ASP A 267 0.56 -1.64 25.03
N PRO A 268 -0.72 -1.96 25.33
CA PRO A 268 -1.80 -1.98 24.34
C PRO A 268 -1.98 -0.68 23.56
N ASP A 269 -1.59 0.47 24.13
CA ASP A 269 -1.70 1.78 23.48
C ASP A 269 -0.55 2.05 22.50
N LEU A 270 0.52 1.25 22.52
CA LEU A 270 1.64 1.41 21.58
C LEU A 270 1.35 0.71 20.25
N PRO A 271 1.57 1.38 19.12
CA PRO A 271 1.57 0.69 17.83
C PRO A 271 2.73 -0.30 17.79
N ARG A 272 2.56 -1.35 17.01
CA ARG A 272 3.65 -2.25 16.67
C ARG A 272 4.73 -1.53 15.88
N GLN A 273 4.31 -0.84 14.82
CA GLN A 273 5.20 -0.13 13.90
C GLN A 273 4.58 1.20 13.46
N ILE A 274 5.44 2.17 13.17
CA ILE A 274 5.06 3.46 12.61
C ILE A 274 5.69 3.61 11.23
N LEU A 275 4.84 3.86 10.23
CA LEU A 275 5.26 4.22 8.88
C LEU A 275 5.46 5.73 8.79
N TRP A 276 6.71 6.16 8.73
CA TRP A 276 7.09 7.55 8.62
C TRP A 276 7.25 7.99 7.18
N ARG A 277 6.66 9.16 6.87
CA ARG A 277 7.07 9.99 5.75
C ARG A 277 7.94 11.12 6.26
N ILE A 278 9.23 11.08 5.92
CA ILE A 278 10.21 12.08 6.35
C ILE A 278 10.46 13.04 5.19
N TYR A 279 10.23 14.32 5.41
CA TYR A 279 10.58 15.40 4.49
C TYR A 279 11.89 16.03 4.96
N SER A 280 12.93 15.98 4.12
CA SER A 280 14.23 16.54 4.46
C SER A 280 14.70 17.55 3.42
N LYS A 281 15.33 18.64 3.88
CA LYS A 281 15.98 19.59 2.97
C LYS A 281 17.27 19.02 2.36
N ARG A 282 18.02 18.24 3.15
CA ARG A 282 19.21 17.49 2.73
C ARG A 282 19.28 16.12 3.38
N ALA A 283 19.95 15.18 2.74
CA ALA A 283 20.23 13.87 3.34
C ALA A 283 21.68 13.47 3.15
N VAL A 284 22.21 12.69 4.09
CA VAL A 284 23.51 12.03 3.98
C VAL A 284 23.27 10.54 4.18
N LEU A 285 23.56 9.76 3.13
CA LEU A 285 23.54 8.31 3.19
C LEU A 285 24.85 7.79 3.78
N CYS A 286 24.76 7.19 4.97
CA CYS A 286 25.84 6.59 5.74
C CYS A 286 25.59 5.08 5.97
N ALA A 287 24.93 4.42 5.02
CA ALA A 287 24.47 3.02 5.13
C ALA A 287 25.58 1.95 5.09
N GLY A 288 26.85 2.35 5.00
CA GLY A 288 27.99 1.43 5.00
C GLY A 288 28.08 0.52 3.77
N ALA A 289 28.63 -0.67 3.96
CA ALA A 289 28.83 -1.69 2.93
C ALA A 289 28.57 -3.08 3.52
N GLY A 290 28.01 -4.00 2.73
CA GLY A 290 27.89 -5.41 3.08
C GLY A 290 29.08 -6.22 2.57
N GLU A 291 29.51 -7.23 3.32
CA GLU A 291 30.55 -8.16 2.84
C GLU A 291 29.95 -9.12 1.81
N ARG A 292 30.75 -9.48 0.79
CA ARG A 292 30.34 -10.44 -0.25
C ARG A 292 31.02 -11.79 -0.06
N SER A 293 30.35 -12.83 -0.52
CA SER A 293 30.85 -14.20 -0.50
C SER A 293 31.82 -14.49 -1.67
N ILE A 294 32.54 -15.61 -1.56
CA ILE A 294 33.27 -16.26 -2.65
C ILE A 294 32.56 -17.58 -2.96
N ALA A 295 32.20 -17.84 -4.21
CA ALA A 295 31.56 -19.09 -4.60
C ALA A 295 32.59 -20.23 -4.70
N PHE A 296 32.40 -21.32 -3.96
CA PHE A 296 33.21 -22.55 -4.04
C PHE A 296 32.34 -23.77 -3.71
N GLU A 297 32.86 -24.97 -3.99
CA GLU A 297 32.06 -26.19 -3.85
C GLU A 297 31.54 -26.38 -2.41
N ASN A 298 30.22 -26.58 -2.28
CA ASN A 298 29.53 -26.74 -0.99
C ASN A 298 29.74 -25.57 -0.01
N ASN A 299 29.81 -24.33 -0.48
CA ASN A 299 29.89 -23.13 0.36
C ASN A 299 28.58 -22.76 1.12
N ASP A 300 27.57 -23.65 1.16
CA ASP A 300 26.25 -23.38 1.77
C ASP A 300 26.00 -24.04 3.12
N ARG A 301 26.97 -24.81 3.64
CA ARG A 301 26.79 -25.64 4.84
C ARG A 301 26.63 -24.79 6.11
N PRO A 302 25.87 -25.28 7.12
CA PRO A 302 25.78 -24.61 8.41
C PRO A 302 27.15 -24.47 9.07
N GLY A 303 27.52 -23.25 9.46
CA GLY A 303 28.85 -22.91 9.97
C GLY A 303 29.75 -22.19 8.95
N ILE A 304 29.35 -22.13 7.68
CA ILE A 304 29.96 -21.21 6.71
C ILE A 304 29.20 -19.89 6.77
N MET A 305 29.91 -18.79 7.00
CA MET A 305 29.35 -17.44 7.12
C MET A 305 30.33 -16.38 6.64
N MET A 306 29.87 -15.14 6.48
CA MET A 306 30.73 -14.00 6.19
C MET A 306 31.73 -13.80 7.34
N ALA A 307 32.99 -13.48 7.02
CA ALA A 307 34.03 -13.30 8.02
C ALA A 307 33.71 -12.14 8.96
N SER A 308 33.20 -11.03 8.42
CA SER A 308 32.69 -9.88 9.16
C SER A 308 31.52 -10.23 10.09
N ALA A 309 30.64 -11.15 9.69
CA ALA A 309 29.56 -11.65 10.54
C ALA A 309 30.12 -12.48 11.69
N MET A 310 31.10 -13.35 11.43
CA MET A 310 31.80 -14.12 12.47
C MET A 310 32.45 -13.18 13.50
N ARG A 311 33.14 -12.14 13.02
CA ARG A 311 33.73 -11.09 13.86
C ARG A 311 32.67 -10.33 14.66
N SER A 312 31.55 -9.97 14.04
CA SER A 312 30.42 -9.29 14.70
C SER A 312 29.80 -10.15 15.80
N TYR A 313 29.56 -11.45 15.56
CA TYR A 313 29.08 -12.36 16.60
C TYR A 313 30.05 -12.44 17.78
N ALA A 314 31.35 -12.52 17.52
CA ALA A 314 32.35 -12.63 18.59
C ALA A 314 32.51 -11.33 19.39
N ASN A 315 32.57 -10.18 18.71
CA ASN A 315 32.86 -8.90 19.36
C ASN A 315 31.62 -8.24 19.97
N ARG A 316 30.52 -8.15 19.22
CA ARG A 316 29.28 -7.53 19.70
C ARG A 316 28.48 -8.46 20.60
N TYR A 317 28.29 -9.71 20.19
CA TYR A 317 27.37 -10.62 20.88
C TYR A 317 28.07 -11.65 21.77
N ALA A 318 29.40 -11.67 21.77
CA ALA A 318 30.21 -12.66 22.46
C ALA A 318 29.78 -14.11 22.14
N ALA A 319 29.50 -14.41 20.87
CA ALA A 319 29.10 -15.73 20.41
C ALA A 319 29.98 -16.21 19.26
N ALA A 320 30.25 -17.51 19.19
CA ALA A 320 30.95 -18.14 18.07
C ALA A 320 30.08 -19.18 17.35
N ALA A 321 30.33 -19.37 16.06
CA ALA A 321 29.69 -20.47 15.31
C ALA A 321 30.22 -21.84 15.73
N ASP A 322 31.51 -21.92 16.05
CA ASP A 322 32.20 -23.07 16.63
C ASP A 322 33.47 -22.57 17.35
N GLN A 323 34.09 -23.39 18.19
CA GLN A 323 35.31 -23.05 18.91
C GLN A 323 36.58 -23.24 18.07
N SER A 324 36.45 -23.88 16.89
CA SER A 324 37.54 -24.09 15.93
C SER A 324 37.08 -23.62 14.55
N ILE A 325 37.76 -22.62 13.98
CA ILE A 325 37.34 -21.92 12.77
C ILE A 325 38.48 -21.79 11.75
N ALA A 326 38.12 -21.67 10.48
CA ALA A 326 39.04 -21.26 9.43
C ALA A 326 38.52 -19.98 8.75
N VAL A 327 39.40 -19.28 8.03
CA VAL A 327 39.04 -18.10 7.23
C VAL A 327 39.51 -18.29 5.78
N PHE A 328 38.65 -17.99 4.82
CA PHE A 328 38.96 -17.93 3.40
C PHE A 328 38.79 -16.50 2.89
N THR A 329 39.83 -15.92 2.30
CA THR A 329 39.81 -14.49 1.97
C THR A 329 40.54 -14.13 0.67
N ASN A 330 40.20 -12.95 0.16
CA ASN A 330 40.91 -12.26 -0.93
C ASN A 330 41.33 -10.83 -0.56
N ASN A 331 41.25 -10.47 0.72
CA ASN A 331 41.51 -9.13 1.22
C ASN A 331 41.94 -9.16 2.70
N ASP A 332 42.41 -8.02 3.21
CA ASP A 332 42.98 -7.95 4.56
C ASP A 332 41.94 -8.15 5.68
N ASP A 333 40.65 -8.01 5.40
CA ASP A 333 39.60 -8.09 6.42
C ASP A 333 39.40 -9.53 6.93
N GLY A 334 39.74 -10.54 6.12
CA GLY A 334 39.82 -11.93 6.57
C GLY A 334 40.91 -12.13 7.64
N HIS A 335 42.05 -11.47 7.49
CA HIS A 335 43.14 -11.50 8.47
C HIS A 335 42.73 -10.78 9.77
N LYS A 336 42.07 -9.62 9.66
CA LYS A 336 41.49 -8.90 10.81
C LYS A 336 40.50 -9.79 11.58
N THR A 337 39.66 -10.53 10.86
CA THR A 337 38.74 -11.51 11.49
C THR A 337 39.48 -12.60 12.24
N ALA A 338 40.49 -13.24 11.64
CA ALA A 338 41.28 -14.28 12.31
C ALA A 338 41.92 -13.78 13.62
N ARG A 339 42.56 -12.61 13.58
CA ARG A 339 43.16 -11.96 14.76
C ARG A 339 42.13 -11.72 15.87
N ASP A 340 40.97 -11.15 15.53
CA ASP A 340 39.93 -10.84 16.52
C ASP A 340 39.32 -12.12 17.13
N MET A 341 39.14 -13.18 16.32
CA MET A 341 38.69 -14.48 16.81
C MET A 341 39.70 -15.11 17.79
N MET A 342 41.00 -15.06 17.49
CA MET A 342 42.06 -15.49 18.41
C MET A 342 42.05 -14.69 19.70
N ALA A 343 41.87 -13.37 19.63
CA ALA A 343 41.79 -12.50 20.81
C ALA A 343 40.59 -12.85 21.71
N LYS A 344 39.55 -13.47 21.17
CA LYS A 344 38.39 -14.00 21.91
C LYS A 344 38.56 -15.45 22.37
N GLY A 345 39.73 -16.05 22.16
CA GLY A 345 40.06 -17.41 22.57
C GLY A 345 39.50 -18.51 21.66
N VAL A 346 39.10 -18.17 20.42
CA VAL A 346 38.66 -19.15 19.42
C VAL A 346 39.88 -19.67 18.66
N ASP A 347 39.95 -20.99 18.45
CA ASP A 347 41.02 -21.65 17.72
C ASP A 347 40.90 -21.37 16.21
N VAL A 348 41.90 -20.74 15.61
CA VAL A 348 41.97 -20.46 14.17
C VAL A 348 42.88 -21.49 13.51
N THR A 349 42.28 -22.47 12.81
CA THR A 349 43.01 -23.62 12.25
C THR A 349 43.64 -23.34 10.88
N ALA A 350 43.14 -22.33 10.16
CA ALA A 350 43.70 -21.89 8.89
C ALA A 350 43.22 -20.49 8.50
N VAL A 351 44.12 -19.69 7.93
CA VAL A 351 43.80 -18.55 7.07
C VAL A 351 44.29 -18.87 5.66
N VAL A 352 43.34 -18.97 4.74
CA VAL A 352 43.54 -19.30 3.34
C VAL A 352 43.34 -18.02 2.53
N ASP A 353 44.42 -17.47 2.00
CA ASP A 353 44.36 -16.25 1.18
C ASP A 353 44.69 -16.57 -0.27
N VAL A 354 43.84 -16.14 -1.20
CA VAL A 354 44.08 -16.31 -2.64
C VAL A 354 45.25 -15.47 -3.16
N ARG A 355 45.69 -14.45 -2.41
CA ARG A 355 46.81 -13.57 -2.74
C ARG A 355 48.12 -14.27 -2.40
N SER A 356 48.98 -14.48 -3.40
CA SER A 356 50.28 -15.13 -3.20
C SER A 356 51.30 -14.26 -2.45
N GLY A 357 51.13 -12.93 -2.50
CA GLY A 357 52.00 -11.96 -1.81
C GLY A 357 51.41 -11.41 -0.50
N ALA A 358 50.41 -12.06 0.07
CA ALA A 358 49.87 -11.66 1.38
C ALA A 358 50.72 -12.21 2.51
N ASP A 359 50.83 -11.45 3.60
CA ASP A 359 51.54 -11.81 4.82
C ASP A 359 50.56 -12.02 6.00
N PRO A 360 50.86 -12.95 6.94
CA PRO A 360 50.05 -13.09 8.13
C PRO A 360 50.25 -11.91 9.07
N ILE A 361 49.16 -11.44 9.70
CA ILE A 361 49.21 -10.31 10.66
C ILE A 361 49.20 -10.76 12.12
N ALA A 362 49.07 -12.07 12.36
CA ALA A 362 49.09 -12.72 13.66
C ALA A 362 49.57 -14.18 13.51
N ASP A 363 49.80 -14.85 14.64
CA ASP A 363 50.35 -16.21 14.69
C ASP A 363 49.26 -17.29 14.50
N TYR A 364 48.80 -17.47 13.26
CA TYR A 364 47.88 -18.54 12.86
C TYR A 364 48.44 -19.35 11.68
N PRO A 365 48.00 -20.60 11.46
CA PRO A 365 48.36 -21.36 10.27
C PRO A 365 47.92 -20.64 9.00
N PHE A 366 48.88 -20.24 8.15
CA PHE A 366 48.65 -19.40 6.99
C PHE A 366 49.00 -20.10 5.67
N TYR A 367 48.15 -19.93 4.66
CA TYR A 367 48.30 -20.51 3.34
C TYR A 367 48.08 -19.44 2.26
N ALA A 368 49.17 -18.82 1.81
CA ALA A 368 49.17 -17.82 0.73
C ALA A 368 49.00 -18.46 -0.66
N GLY A 369 48.26 -17.79 -1.55
CA GLY A 369 47.94 -18.28 -2.89
C GLY A 369 47.06 -19.53 -2.93
N ALA A 370 46.48 -19.93 -1.79
CA ALA A 370 45.68 -21.14 -1.66
C ALA A 370 44.18 -20.84 -1.84
N LYS A 371 43.39 -21.87 -2.15
CA LYS A 371 41.94 -21.76 -2.37
C LYS A 371 41.18 -22.81 -1.56
N VAL A 372 40.09 -22.44 -0.90
CA VAL A 372 39.13 -23.45 -0.41
C VAL A 372 38.37 -24.00 -1.59
N ILE A 373 38.52 -25.29 -1.87
CA ILE A 373 37.93 -25.94 -3.05
C ILE A 373 36.68 -26.75 -2.73
N ASN A 374 36.52 -27.23 -1.49
CA ASN A 374 35.35 -28.00 -1.05
C ASN A 374 35.20 -27.99 0.48
N THR A 375 34.07 -28.49 0.97
CA THR A 375 33.78 -28.61 2.40
C THR A 375 33.01 -29.89 2.74
N ALA A 376 33.21 -30.39 3.97
CA ALA A 376 32.51 -31.56 4.50
C ALA A 376 31.77 -31.25 5.81
N GLY A 377 30.66 -31.97 6.04
CA GLY A 377 29.79 -31.83 7.23
C GLY A 377 28.38 -31.34 6.90
N ARG A 378 27.40 -32.25 6.81
CA ARG A 378 26.06 -31.93 6.29
C ARG A 378 25.25 -31.00 7.20
N LEU A 379 25.09 -31.33 8.49
CA LEU A 379 24.31 -30.54 9.46
C LEU A 379 25.14 -29.47 10.19
N GLY A 380 26.42 -29.37 9.85
CA GLY A 380 27.40 -28.52 10.49
C GLY A 380 28.77 -28.85 9.92
N LEU A 381 29.54 -27.81 9.55
CA LEU A 381 30.87 -27.95 8.98
C LEU A 381 31.79 -28.77 9.90
N LYS A 382 32.65 -29.60 9.29
CA LYS A 382 33.64 -30.45 9.96
C LYS A 382 35.05 -30.28 9.42
N SER A 383 35.17 -29.97 8.13
CA SER A 383 36.46 -29.71 7.50
C SER A 383 36.30 -28.92 6.21
N ILE A 384 37.40 -28.28 5.81
CA ILE A 384 37.59 -27.66 4.49
C ILE A 384 38.69 -28.40 3.74
N ASP A 385 38.55 -28.49 2.43
CA ASP A 385 39.62 -28.92 1.54
C ASP A 385 40.21 -27.68 0.87
N ILE A 386 41.54 -27.53 0.97
CA ILE A 386 42.27 -26.43 0.37
C ILE A 386 43.19 -26.96 -0.74
N ARG A 387 43.31 -26.18 -1.81
CA ARG A 387 44.34 -26.38 -2.84
C ARG A 387 45.46 -25.38 -2.62
N LEU A 388 46.68 -25.89 -2.48
CA LEU A 388 47.88 -25.07 -2.34
C LEU A 388 48.38 -24.59 -3.71
N ASN A 389 49.33 -23.65 -3.69
CA ASN A 389 49.90 -23.08 -4.91
C ASN A 389 50.66 -24.11 -5.78
N ASP A 390 51.16 -25.18 -5.16
CA ASP A 390 51.79 -26.32 -5.86
C ASP A 390 50.78 -27.31 -6.47
N GLY A 391 49.47 -27.03 -6.33
CA GLY A 391 48.38 -27.88 -6.81
C GLY A 391 47.97 -29.01 -5.87
N SER A 392 48.71 -29.26 -4.79
CA SER A 392 48.37 -30.28 -3.80
C SER A 392 47.11 -29.91 -3.01
N VAL A 393 46.40 -30.93 -2.52
CA VAL A 393 45.16 -30.76 -1.75
C VAL A 393 45.38 -31.20 -0.30
N LYS A 394 44.93 -30.37 0.64
CA LYS A 394 45.01 -30.63 2.08
C LYS A 394 43.63 -30.46 2.71
N THR A 395 43.24 -31.41 3.56
CA THR A 395 42.02 -31.30 4.37
C THR A 395 42.37 -30.73 5.74
N ILE A 396 41.64 -29.69 6.17
CA ILE A 396 41.82 -29.02 7.46
C ILE A 396 40.54 -29.17 8.29
N PRO A 397 40.60 -29.77 9.50
CA PRO A 397 39.48 -29.81 10.42
C PRO A 397 39.11 -28.41 10.91
N CYS A 398 37.83 -28.06 10.85
CA CYS A 398 37.27 -26.84 11.43
C CYS A 398 35.75 -26.96 11.57
N GLY A 399 35.18 -26.35 12.60
CA GLY A 399 33.74 -26.33 12.82
C GLY A 399 33.01 -25.15 12.17
N ALA A 400 33.72 -24.08 11.80
CA ALA A 400 33.14 -22.97 11.05
C ALA A 400 34.16 -22.39 10.05
N LEU A 401 33.65 -21.69 9.03
CA LEU A 401 34.46 -21.04 8.00
C LEU A 401 33.94 -19.61 7.81
N GLY A 402 34.80 -18.63 8.06
CA GLY A 402 34.57 -17.23 7.68
C GLY A 402 34.99 -17.01 6.22
N VAL A 403 34.13 -16.43 5.40
CA VAL A 403 34.41 -16.12 3.99
C VAL A 403 34.45 -14.61 3.81
N ALA A 404 35.59 -14.08 3.38
CA ALA A 404 35.83 -12.65 3.15
C ALA A 404 36.14 -12.40 1.67
N GLY A 405 35.10 -12.15 0.87
CA GLY A 405 35.22 -11.90 -0.58
C GLY A 405 35.39 -10.43 -0.97
N GLY A 406 35.37 -9.52 0.00
CA GLY A 406 35.45 -8.06 -0.17
C GLY A 406 34.10 -7.39 0.14
N TRP A 407 33.98 -6.08 -0.14
CA TRP A 407 32.86 -5.26 0.32
C TRP A 407 32.06 -4.64 -0.81
N ASN A 408 30.74 -4.59 -0.66
CA ASN A 408 29.81 -3.95 -1.57
C ASN A 408 29.18 -2.73 -0.87
N PRO A 409 29.54 -1.49 -1.28
CA PRO A 409 28.86 -0.29 -0.81
C PRO A 409 27.33 -0.39 -0.96
N GLN A 410 26.58 0.12 0.02
CA GLN A 410 25.12 0.10 -0.01
C GLN A 410 24.57 1.20 -0.93
N VAL A 411 24.46 0.90 -2.22
CA VAL A 411 24.03 1.84 -3.27
C VAL A 411 22.52 1.86 -3.53
N SER A 412 21.71 1.06 -2.82
CA SER A 412 20.29 0.89 -3.16
C SER A 412 19.51 2.21 -3.12
N LEU A 413 19.65 2.99 -2.04
CA LEU A 413 18.93 4.26 -1.91
C LEU A 413 19.37 5.31 -2.95
N THR A 414 20.64 5.33 -3.34
CA THR A 414 21.14 6.26 -4.36
C THR A 414 20.56 5.95 -5.74
N CYS A 415 20.10 4.72 -5.96
CA CYS A 415 19.56 4.27 -7.24
C CYS A 415 18.03 4.39 -7.36
N HIS A 416 17.31 4.77 -6.30
CA HIS A 416 15.83 4.84 -6.31
C HIS A 416 15.27 5.89 -7.28
N GLN A 417 16.08 6.89 -7.67
CA GLN A 417 15.72 7.93 -8.65
C GLN A 417 16.57 7.86 -9.92
N ARG A 418 16.79 6.64 -10.43
CA ARG A 418 17.52 6.35 -11.69
C ARG A 418 19.03 6.57 -11.65
N GLY A 419 19.60 6.87 -10.48
CA GLY A 419 21.05 6.79 -10.26
C GLY A 419 21.58 5.40 -10.64
N ARG A 420 22.78 5.34 -11.23
CA ARG A 420 23.39 4.07 -11.64
C ARG A 420 24.77 3.98 -11.01
N PRO A 421 25.09 2.91 -10.26
CA PRO A 421 26.37 2.84 -9.62
C PRO A 421 27.50 2.68 -10.64
N GLN A 422 28.68 3.19 -10.29
CA GLN A 422 29.91 3.10 -11.08
C GLN A 422 30.84 2.04 -10.50
N TRP A 423 31.59 1.37 -11.37
CA TRP A 423 32.57 0.37 -10.95
C TRP A 423 33.87 1.03 -10.51
N ASP A 424 34.31 0.75 -9.29
CA ASP A 424 35.63 1.11 -8.77
C ASP A 424 36.53 -0.14 -8.71
N PRO A 425 37.55 -0.24 -9.58
CA PRO A 425 38.45 -1.38 -9.61
C PRO A 425 39.39 -1.45 -8.39
N ALA A 426 39.66 -0.34 -7.70
CA ALA A 426 40.59 -0.31 -6.55
C ALA A 426 40.04 -1.10 -5.36
N ILE A 427 38.71 -1.11 -5.22
CA ILE A 427 37.99 -1.87 -4.18
C ILE A 427 37.20 -3.06 -4.75
N ALA A 428 37.28 -3.25 -6.07
CA ALA A 428 36.51 -4.22 -6.84
C ALA A 428 35.01 -4.19 -6.47
N ALA A 429 34.38 -3.02 -6.52
CA ALA A 429 32.99 -2.86 -6.13
C ALA A 429 32.27 -1.74 -6.89
N PHE A 430 30.94 -1.72 -6.77
CA PHE A 430 30.11 -0.63 -7.26
C PHE A 430 29.97 0.46 -6.20
N VAL A 431 30.23 1.72 -6.56
CA VAL A 431 30.03 2.92 -5.74
C VAL A 431 28.93 3.81 -6.34
N PRO A 432 28.30 4.71 -5.57
CA PRO A 432 27.36 5.69 -6.11
C PRO A 432 28.02 6.57 -7.19
N ASP A 433 27.25 6.95 -8.21
CA ASP A 433 27.65 7.96 -9.18
C ASP A 433 27.29 9.37 -8.71
N ASN A 434 27.45 10.35 -9.62
CA ASN A 434 27.07 11.73 -9.36
C ASN A 434 25.56 11.99 -9.51
N VAL A 435 24.77 11.00 -9.95
CA VAL A 435 23.31 11.12 -10.14
C VAL A 435 22.62 10.53 -8.92
N LEU A 436 22.53 11.34 -7.88
CA LEU A 436 21.90 10.99 -6.61
C LEU A 436 20.44 11.50 -6.56
N PRO A 437 19.60 10.94 -5.67
CA PRO A 437 18.31 11.52 -5.34
C PRO A 437 18.48 12.98 -4.91
N GLN A 438 17.50 13.82 -5.23
CA GLN A 438 17.59 15.26 -5.00
C GLN A 438 17.92 15.58 -3.53
N GLY A 439 19.00 16.34 -3.31
CA GLY A 439 19.44 16.76 -1.98
C GLY A 439 20.16 15.68 -1.16
N MET A 440 20.44 14.51 -1.73
CA MET A 440 21.21 13.44 -1.09
C MET A 440 22.71 13.60 -1.37
N SER A 441 23.53 13.34 -0.36
CA SER A 441 24.96 13.09 -0.43
C SER A 441 25.28 11.73 0.20
N VAL A 442 26.51 11.22 0.02
CA VAL A 442 26.93 9.90 0.53
C VAL A 442 28.26 10.03 1.27
N ALA A 443 28.42 9.30 2.37
CA ALA A 443 29.64 9.29 3.18
C ALA A 443 30.00 7.88 3.70
N GLY A 444 31.25 7.71 4.13
CA GLY A 444 31.79 6.45 4.65
C GLY A 444 31.84 5.32 3.61
N ALA A 445 31.71 4.09 4.09
CA ALA A 445 31.79 2.89 3.26
C ALA A 445 30.73 2.83 2.14
N ALA A 446 29.59 3.51 2.29
CA ALA A 446 28.60 3.65 1.21
C ALA A 446 29.14 4.44 0.00
N LYS A 447 30.16 5.29 0.21
CA LYS A 447 30.90 6.02 -0.82
C LYS A 447 32.17 5.28 -1.29
N GLY A 448 32.45 4.09 -0.77
CA GLY A 448 33.70 3.36 -1.01
C GLY A 448 34.87 3.78 -0.10
N VAL A 449 34.64 4.60 0.93
CA VAL A 449 35.65 4.98 1.92
C VAL A 449 35.64 3.98 3.07
N PHE A 450 36.57 3.02 3.07
CA PHE A 450 36.54 1.87 3.98
C PHE A 450 37.33 2.01 5.28
N SER A 451 38.27 2.95 5.37
CA SER A 451 38.99 3.19 6.61
C SER A 451 38.08 3.84 7.66
N THR A 452 38.37 3.58 8.94
CA THR A 452 37.55 4.14 10.03
C THR A 452 37.74 5.65 10.12
N GLN A 453 38.99 6.13 9.99
CA GLN A 453 39.31 7.55 9.95
C GLN A 453 38.61 8.24 8.78
N GLY A 454 38.72 7.69 7.57
CA GLY A 454 38.07 8.23 6.38
C GLY A 454 36.55 8.25 6.49
N ALA A 455 35.93 7.26 7.15
CA ALA A 455 34.50 7.26 7.40
C ALA A 455 34.07 8.40 8.34
N LEU A 456 34.78 8.60 9.46
CA LEU A 456 34.53 9.70 10.39
C LEU A 456 34.64 11.06 9.70
N VAL A 457 35.75 11.30 8.98
CA VAL A 457 36.01 12.56 8.28
C VAL A 457 34.96 12.82 7.19
N SER A 458 34.72 11.83 6.31
CA SER A 458 33.77 12.02 5.20
C SER A 458 32.33 12.27 5.67
N GLY A 459 31.92 11.72 6.81
CA GLY A 459 30.63 12.01 7.43
C GLY A 459 30.49 13.48 7.86
N ALA A 460 31.49 13.99 8.58
CA ALA A 460 31.52 15.39 9.01
C ALA A 460 31.57 16.35 7.81
N GLU A 461 32.41 16.07 6.82
CA GLU A 461 32.51 16.88 5.59
C GLU A 461 31.20 16.93 4.80
N ALA A 462 30.49 15.80 4.70
CA ALA A 462 29.21 15.72 4.02
C ALA A 462 28.15 16.58 4.75
N ALA A 463 28.14 16.57 6.09
CA ALA A 463 27.27 17.43 6.88
C ALA A 463 27.60 18.92 6.72
N VAL A 464 28.88 19.31 6.78
CA VAL A 464 29.32 20.70 6.55
C VAL A 464 28.83 21.19 5.19
N ARG A 465 29.04 20.40 4.13
CA ARG A 465 28.61 20.74 2.77
C ARG A 465 27.09 20.88 2.68
N ALA A 466 26.35 19.87 3.18
CA ALA A 466 24.90 19.87 3.14
C ALA A 466 24.30 21.09 3.86
N LEU A 467 24.88 21.48 5.01
CA LEU A 467 24.44 22.65 5.75
C LEU A 467 24.85 23.97 5.09
N GLY A 468 26.04 24.04 4.49
CA GLY A 468 26.47 25.19 3.70
C GLY A 468 25.52 25.49 2.54
N GLU A 469 25.04 24.46 1.85
CA GLU A 469 24.01 24.59 0.80
C GLU A 469 22.64 25.07 1.33
N LEU A 470 22.39 24.91 2.63
CA LEU A 470 21.22 25.45 3.32
C LEU A 470 21.48 26.85 3.92
N GLY A 471 22.64 27.46 3.64
CA GLY A 471 23.04 28.74 4.18
C GLY A 471 23.34 28.70 5.68
N ARG A 472 23.71 27.52 6.21
CA ARG A 472 24.07 27.32 7.62
C ARG A 472 25.56 27.05 7.76
N GLU A 473 26.20 27.80 8.63
CA GLU A 473 27.60 27.59 8.97
C GLU A 473 27.75 26.37 9.89
N ALA A 474 28.64 25.47 9.52
CA ALA A 474 29.00 24.29 10.29
C ALA A 474 30.51 24.05 10.18
N HIS A 475 31.12 23.54 11.25
CA HIS A 475 32.56 23.33 11.32
C HIS A 475 32.86 21.86 11.58
N MET A 476 34.03 21.41 11.10
CA MET A 476 34.53 20.08 11.41
C MET A 476 34.67 19.92 12.93
N PRO A 477 34.08 18.88 13.54
CA PRO A 477 34.27 18.60 14.96
C PRO A 477 35.67 18.01 15.21
N ALA A 478 36.12 18.05 16.46
CA ALA A 478 37.22 17.18 16.87
C ALA A 478 36.78 15.71 16.73
N LEU A 479 37.47 14.97 15.87
CA LEU A 479 37.24 13.54 15.62
C LEU A 479 38.38 12.75 16.26
N PRO A 480 38.11 11.54 16.78
CA PRO A 480 39.16 10.67 17.31
C PRO A 480 40.09 10.20 16.18
N GLU A 481 41.33 9.91 16.51
CA GLU A 481 42.27 9.22 15.64
C GLU A 481 41.86 7.75 15.49
N ALA A 482 41.89 7.23 14.27
CA ALA A 482 41.47 5.86 13.98
C ALA A 482 42.34 5.24 12.89
N GLU A 483 42.12 3.95 12.62
CA GLU A 483 42.77 3.26 11.51
C GLU A 483 42.45 3.94 10.16
N ASP A 484 43.50 4.23 9.41
CA ASP A 484 43.43 4.87 8.09
C ASP A 484 44.14 4.09 6.97
N ALA A 485 44.30 2.77 7.15
CA ALA A 485 44.97 1.95 6.15
C ALA A 485 44.06 1.75 4.91
N PRO A 486 44.63 1.76 3.70
CA PRO A 486 43.87 1.43 2.49
C PRO A 486 43.49 -0.05 2.49
N ILE A 487 42.34 -0.38 1.89
CA ILE A 487 41.95 -1.77 1.69
C ILE A 487 42.81 -2.41 0.58
N GLN A 488 43.43 -3.54 0.85
CA GLN A 488 44.01 -4.39 -0.19
C GLN A 488 43.04 -5.51 -0.54
N VAL A 489 42.69 -5.63 -1.83
CA VAL A 489 41.78 -6.66 -2.33
C VAL A 489 42.23 -7.17 -3.69
N GLN A 490 42.15 -8.48 -3.88
CA GLN A 490 42.27 -9.11 -5.20
C GLN A 490 40.88 -9.57 -5.66
N ALA A 491 40.42 -9.10 -6.82
CA ALA A 491 39.15 -9.54 -7.38
C ALA A 491 39.15 -11.06 -7.58
N PHE A 492 38.30 -11.77 -6.81
CA PHE A 492 38.18 -13.21 -6.84
C PHE A 492 36.75 -13.60 -6.43
N TRP A 493 35.98 -14.09 -7.39
CA TRP A 493 34.52 -14.21 -7.27
C TRP A 493 34.05 -15.64 -7.03
N HIS A 494 34.73 -16.60 -7.66
CA HIS A 494 34.43 -18.01 -7.52
C HIS A 494 35.67 -18.87 -7.81
N VAL A 495 35.68 -20.07 -7.24
CA VAL A 495 36.66 -21.12 -7.51
C VAL A 495 36.17 -21.91 -8.72
N GLY A 496 36.76 -21.63 -9.89
CA GLY A 496 36.36 -22.25 -11.17
C GLY A 496 36.74 -23.72 -11.33
N GLU A 497 37.63 -24.23 -10.48
CA GLU A 497 38.18 -25.59 -10.55
C GLU A 497 37.38 -26.54 -9.64
N GLY A 498 36.43 -27.28 -10.17
CA GLY A 498 35.60 -28.23 -9.41
C GLY A 498 34.39 -28.72 -10.21
N LYS A 499 33.74 -29.79 -9.76
CA LYS A 499 32.53 -30.34 -10.41
C LYS A 499 31.26 -30.13 -9.59
N GLY A 500 31.36 -29.81 -8.29
CA GLY A 500 30.19 -29.58 -7.47
C GLY A 500 29.66 -28.14 -7.54
N ARG A 501 28.68 -27.84 -6.68
CA ARG A 501 27.92 -26.58 -6.70
C ARG A 501 28.60 -25.50 -5.86
N GLY A 502 28.99 -24.41 -6.52
CA GLY A 502 29.33 -23.14 -5.87
C GLY A 502 28.12 -22.23 -5.83
N TRP A 503 27.63 -21.92 -4.63
CA TRP A 503 26.41 -21.16 -4.40
C TRP A 503 26.66 -19.66 -4.46
N LEU A 504 25.78 -18.97 -5.19
CA LEU A 504 25.77 -17.51 -5.38
C LEU A 504 24.58 -16.90 -4.66
N ASP A 505 23.38 -17.42 -4.91
CA ASP A 505 22.16 -17.04 -4.22
C ASP A 505 21.76 -18.15 -3.26
N PHE A 506 21.99 -17.89 -1.98
CA PHE A 506 21.73 -18.85 -0.94
C PHE A 506 20.22 -19.12 -0.80
N GLN A 507 19.37 -18.09 -0.79
CA GLN A 507 17.97 -18.26 -0.50
C GLN A 507 17.22 -18.93 -1.65
N ASN A 508 17.48 -18.52 -2.90
CA ASN A 508 16.83 -19.08 -4.09
C ASN A 508 17.59 -20.26 -4.71
N ASP A 509 18.62 -20.77 -4.03
CA ASP A 509 19.36 -21.96 -4.46
C ASP A 509 20.04 -21.82 -5.85
N VAL A 510 20.58 -20.64 -6.16
CA VAL A 510 21.27 -20.37 -7.45
C VAL A 510 22.77 -20.57 -7.32
N THR A 511 23.35 -21.29 -8.29
CA THR A 511 24.78 -21.64 -8.33
C THR A 511 25.49 -21.07 -9.56
N VAL A 512 26.82 -21.14 -9.57
CA VAL A 512 27.66 -20.83 -10.75
C VAL A 512 27.24 -21.67 -11.96
N LYS A 513 26.82 -22.92 -11.76
CA LYS A 513 26.32 -23.81 -12.84
C LYS A 513 25.07 -23.23 -13.50
N ASP A 514 24.16 -22.63 -12.72
CA ASP A 514 22.92 -22.07 -13.23
C ASP A 514 23.16 -20.81 -14.08
N VAL A 515 24.15 -19.98 -13.71
CA VAL A 515 24.57 -18.83 -14.54
C VAL A 515 25.19 -19.31 -15.85
N LYS A 516 26.06 -20.34 -15.80
CA LYS A 516 26.64 -20.97 -16.99
C LYS A 516 25.56 -21.54 -17.90
N LEU A 517 24.57 -22.23 -17.35
CA LEU A 517 23.44 -22.77 -18.11
C LEU A 517 22.60 -21.67 -18.75
N ALA A 518 22.24 -20.63 -17.99
CA ALA A 518 21.48 -19.50 -18.53
C ALA A 518 22.21 -18.84 -19.70
N TYR A 519 23.53 -18.66 -19.59
CA TYR A 519 24.35 -18.15 -20.68
C TYR A 519 24.37 -19.13 -21.87
N GLN A 520 24.52 -20.43 -21.64
CA GLN A 520 24.46 -21.43 -22.72
C GLN A 520 23.11 -21.40 -23.47
N GLU A 521 22.00 -21.16 -22.76
CA GLU A 521 20.65 -21.07 -23.33
C GLU A 521 20.33 -19.71 -23.99
N GLY A 522 21.30 -18.81 -24.11
CA GLY A 522 21.14 -17.55 -24.86
C GLY A 522 20.79 -16.33 -24.01
N PHE A 523 20.67 -16.45 -22.69
CA PHE A 523 20.40 -15.31 -21.82
C PHE A 523 21.68 -14.48 -21.62
N ARG A 524 21.77 -13.33 -22.30
CA ARG A 524 22.95 -12.43 -22.29
C ARG A 524 22.82 -11.23 -21.35
N SER A 525 21.60 -10.73 -21.17
CA SER A 525 21.32 -9.59 -20.28
C SER A 525 21.26 -10.04 -18.83
N VAL A 526 21.78 -9.23 -17.89
CA VAL A 526 21.63 -9.48 -16.45
C VAL A 526 20.16 -9.61 -16.05
N GLU A 527 19.27 -8.83 -16.68
CA GLU A 527 17.83 -8.85 -16.38
C GLU A 527 17.18 -10.19 -16.82
N HIS A 528 17.69 -10.78 -17.91
CA HIS A 528 17.27 -12.12 -18.32
C HIS A 528 17.85 -13.21 -17.40
N LEU A 529 19.14 -13.11 -17.04
CA LEU A 529 19.76 -14.02 -16.09
C LEU A 529 18.99 -14.04 -14.77
N LYS A 530 18.68 -12.87 -14.21
CA LYS A 530 17.85 -12.70 -12.99
C LYS A 530 16.52 -13.43 -13.11
N ARG A 531 15.75 -13.16 -14.17
CA ARG A 531 14.41 -13.75 -14.36
C ARG A 531 14.45 -15.26 -14.57
N TYR A 532 15.44 -15.74 -15.32
CA TYR A 532 15.56 -17.15 -15.65
C TYR A 532 16.02 -18.00 -14.46
N THR A 533 16.99 -17.49 -13.70
CA THR A 533 17.59 -18.21 -12.55
C THR A 533 16.91 -17.91 -11.22
N THR A 534 16.12 -16.84 -11.13
CA THR A 534 15.57 -16.24 -9.89
C THR A 534 16.61 -15.59 -8.97
N MET A 535 17.84 -15.41 -9.44
CA MET A 535 18.92 -14.76 -8.69
C MET A 535 18.55 -13.33 -8.30
N GLY A 536 18.71 -12.99 -7.01
CA GLY A 536 18.45 -11.66 -6.48
C GLY A 536 16.96 -11.29 -6.41
N MET A 537 16.07 -12.29 -6.42
CA MET A 537 14.62 -12.12 -6.27
C MET A 537 14.09 -12.56 -4.89
N ALA A 538 14.97 -13.02 -4.00
CA ALA A 538 14.60 -13.48 -2.67
C ALA A 538 14.30 -12.30 -1.72
N THR A 539 13.98 -12.59 -0.45
CA THR A 539 13.60 -11.53 0.52
C THR A 539 14.77 -10.60 0.86
N ASP A 540 16.02 -11.04 0.68
CA ASP A 540 17.25 -10.24 0.80
C ASP A 540 17.49 -9.29 -0.38
N GLN A 541 16.77 -9.47 -1.50
CA GLN A 541 16.90 -8.72 -2.76
C GLN A 541 18.30 -8.79 -3.39
N GLY A 542 19.01 -9.91 -3.19
CA GLY A 542 20.29 -10.19 -3.83
C GLY A 542 21.45 -9.33 -3.33
N LYS A 543 21.38 -8.84 -2.08
CA LYS A 543 22.48 -8.10 -1.43
C LYS A 543 23.79 -8.90 -1.44
N LEU A 544 23.70 -10.23 -1.28
CA LEU A 544 24.86 -11.13 -1.37
C LEU A 544 25.10 -11.73 -2.76
N SER A 545 24.05 -11.94 -3.56
CA SER A 545 24.12 -12.78 -4.76
C SER A 545 24.39 -12.03 -6.06
N ASN A 546 23.94 -10.78 -6.17
CA ASN A 546 23.94 -10.06 -7.44
C ASN A 546 25.36 -9.88 -8.01
N LEU A 547 26.31 -9.38 -7.22
CA LEU A 547 27.67 -9.11 -7.74
C LEU A 547 28.40 -10.40 -8.13
N GLY A 548 28.25 -11.48 -7.37
CA GLY A 548 28.84 -12.78 -7.73
C GLY A 548 28.29 -13.31 -9.06
N GLY A 549 26.98 -13.23 -9.26
CA GLY A 549 26.36 -13.61 -10.54
C GLY A 549 26.76 -12.73 -11.72
N LEU A 550 26.89 -11.42 -11.49
CA LEU A 550 27.41 -10.47 -12.47
C LEU A 550 28.83 -10.79 -12.87
N ALA A 551 29.71 -11.09 -11.92
CA ALA A 551 31.09 -11.44 -12.20
C ALA A 551 31.22 -12.71 -13.04
N VAL A 552 30.41 -13.75 -12.74
CA VAL A 552 30.37 -14.98 -13.55
C VAL A 552 29.85 -14.68 -14.96
N LEU A 553 28.81 -13.87 -15.11
CA LEU A 553 28.30 -13.48 -16.42
C LEU A 553 29.31 -12.65 -17.23
N ALA A 554 30.04 -11.74 -16.57
CA ALA A 554 31.10 -10.95 -17.17
C ALA A 554 32.21 -11.84 -17.73
N GLU A 555 32.68 -12.81 -16.93
CA GLU A 555 33.66 -13.82 -17.35
C GLU A 555 33.18 -14.61 -18.57
N LEU A 556 31.95 -15.11 -18.56
CA LEU A 556 31.38 -15.90 -19.66
C LEU A 556 31.18 -15.10 -20.95
N SER A 557 30.93 -13.80 -20.83
CA SER A 557 30.69 -12.90 -21.97
C SER A 557 31.94 -12.19 -22.48
N GLY A 558 33.08 -12.35 -21.80
CA GLY A 558 34.31 -11.61 -22.11
C GLY A 558 34.19 -10.11 -21.89
N LYS A 559 33.21 -9.66 -21.09
CA LYS A 559 32.97 -8.26 -20.75
C LYS A 559 33.56 -7.92 -19.39
N THR A 560 33.77 -6.63 -19.14
CA THR A 560 33.99 -6.14 -17.78
C THR A 560 32.70 -6.21 -16.95
N ILE A 561 32.83 -6.17 -15.62
CA ILE A 561 31.67 -6.11 -14.71
C ILE A 561 30.84 -4.84 -14.97
N ALA A 562 31.50 -3.72 -15.26
CA ALA A 562 30.84 -2.46 -15.59
C ALA A 562 29.97 -2.56 -16.86
N GLU A 563 30.47 -3.22 -17.92
CA GLU A 563 29.74 -3.41 -19.19
C GLU A 563 28.60 -4.42 -19.09
N THR A 564 28.68 -5.37 -18.17
CA THR A 564 27.59 -6.32 -17.87
C THR A 564 26.38 -5.59 -17.26
N GLY A 565 26.63 -4.49 -16.54
CA GLY A 565 25.62 -3.66 -15.89
C GLY A 565 25.04 -4.28 -14.62
N THR A 566 24.25 -3.50 -13.87
CA THR A 566 23.53 -3.99 -12.68
C THR A 566 22.05 -4.22 -12.98
N THR A 567 21.36 -4.91 -12.07
CA THR A 567 19.89 -4.92 -12.08
C THR A 567 19.35 -3.62 -11.50
N MET A 568 18.07 -3.33 -11.77
CA MET A 568 17.39 -2.18 -11.19
C MET A 568 17.18 -2.32 -9.67
N PHE A 569 17.58 -1.31 -8.91
CA PHE A 569 17.28 -1.17 -7.48
C PHE A 569 15.89 -0.54 -7.29
N ARG A 570 15.13 -1.03 -6.32
CA ARG A 570 13.75 -0.59 -6.04
C ARG A 570 13.52 -0.50 -4.53
N PRO A 571 12.72 0.47 -4.06
CA PRO A 571 12.13 0.38 -2.73
C PRO A 571 11.21 -0.87 -2.62
N PRO A 572 11.06 -1.45 -1.43
CA PRO A 572 11.72 -1.05 -0.19
C PRO A 572 13.11 -1.73 -0.02
N PHE A 573 14.09 -1.06 0.60
CA PHE A 573 15.43 -1.59 0.90
C PHE A 573 15.39 -2.93 1.66
N THR A 574 14.48 -3.02 2.62
CA THR A 574 14.07 -4.25 3.32
C THR A 574 12.54 -4.36 3.27
N PRO A 575 11.96 -5.57 3.37
CA PRO A 575 10.50 -5.74 3.36
C PRO A 575 9.79 -4.88 4.42
N VAL A 576 8.62 -4.35 4.05
CA VAL A 576 7.71 -3.58 4.93
C VAL A 576 6.38 -4.32 4.99
N PRO A 577 5.80 -4.58 6.18
CA PRO A 577 4.50 -5.22 6.29
C PRO A 577 3.39 -4.40 5.62
N ILE A 578 2.46 -5.06 4.92
CA ILE A 578 1.32 -4.40 4.25
C ILE A 578 0.48 -3.61 5.25
N ALA A 579 0.30 -4.13 6.46
CA ALA A 579 -0.47 -3.48 7.52
C ALA A 579 0.13 -2.12 7.94
N ALA A 580 1.45 -1.95 7.88
CA ALA A 580 2.09 -0.65 8.12
C ALA A 580 1.71 0.40 7.04
N PHE A 581 1.54 -0.02 5.77
CA PHE A 581 1.02 0.85 4.72
C PHE A 581 -0.46 1.20 4.89
N ALA A 582 -1.26 0.34 5.53
CA ALA A 582 -2.64 0.67 5.88
C ALA A 582 -2.70 1.67 7.05
N GLY A 583 -1.85 1.48 8.08
CA GLY A 583 -1.93 2.26 9.32
C GLY A 583 -3.31 2.10 9.95
N ARG A 584 -3.94 3.23 10.30
CA ARG A 584 -5.31 3.28 10.85
C ARG A 584 -6.42 3.17 9.79
N SER A 585 -6.11 3.20 8.50
CA SER A 585 -7.11 3.10 7.42
C SER A 585 -7.57 1.66 7.20
N ARG A 586 -8.33 1.11 8.14
CA ARG A 586 -8.83 -0.28 8.15
C ARG A 586 -10.27 -0.31 8.67
N GLU A 587 -11.01 -1.35 8.31
CA GLU A 587 -12.37 -1.59 8.82
C GLU A 587 -13.27 -0.36 8.62
N ALA A 588 -13.99 0.08 9.65
CA ALA A 588 -14.86 1.26 9.60
C ALA A 588 -14.08 2.56 9.31
N ASP A 589 -12.79 2.62 9.67
CA ASP A 589 -11.92 3.78 9.47
C ASP A 589 -11.19 3.76 8.11
N PHE A 590 -11.50 2.80 7.23
CA PHE A 590 -10.92 2.75 5.88
C PHE A 590 -11.17 4.02 5.08
N ARG A 591 -12.35 4.63 5.27
CA ARG A 591 -12.75 5.93 4.71
C ARG A 591 -13.67 6.65 5.70
N PRO A 592 -13.78 7.99 5.63
CA PRO A 592 -14.73 8.71 6.46
C PRO A 592 -16.18 8.31 6.18
N THR A 593 -16.96 8.13 7.24
CA THR A 593 -18.41 7.99 7.21
C THR A 593 -19.07 9.32 7.51
N ARG A 594 -20.07 9.71 6.71
CA ARG A 594 -20.83 10.95 6.86
C ARG A 594 -22.26 10.62 7.28
N LEU A 595 -22.74 11.28 8.33
CA LEU A 595 -24.08 11.11 8.90
C LEU A 595 -24.87 12.39 8.69
N THR A 596 -26.14 12.26 8.29
CA THR A 596 -27.02 13.44 8.15
C THR A 596 -27.38 14.00 9.53
N PRO A 597 -27.81 15.26 9.64
CA PRO A 597 -28.19 15.85 10.92
C PRO A 597 -29.35 15.12 11.61
N SER A 598 -30.22 14.45 10.86
CA SER A 598 -31.33 13.63 11.37
C SER A 598 -30.97 12.15 11.53
N HIS A 599 -29.69 11.80 11.52
CA HIS A 599 -29.25 10.41 11.67
C HIS A 599 -29.67 9.84 13.03
N ASP A 600 -29.41 10.57 14.12
CA ASP A 600 -29.78 10.16 15.48
C ASP A 600 -31.30 9.95 15.59
N TRP A 601 -32.11 10.89 15.10
CA TRP A 601 -33.56 10.70 15.03
C TRP A 601 -33.96 9.46 14.21
N ALA A 602 -33.31 9.22 13.07
CA ALA A 602 -33.62 8.05 12.24
C ALA A 602 -33.25 6.73 12.94
N GLU A 603 -32.12 6.67 13.64
CA GLU A 603 -31.74 5.53 14.48
C GLU A 603 -32.76 5.29 15.61
N GLU A 604 -33.24 6.34 16.27
CA GLU A 604 -34.30 6.24 17.29
C GLU A 604 -35.61 5.64 16.71
N GLN A 605 -35.90 5.91 15.44
CA GLN A 605 -37.05 5.31 14.74
C GLN A 605 -36.78 3.91 14.17
N GLY A 606 -35.59 3.34 14.42
CA GLY A 606 -35.21 2.00 13.94
C GLY A 606 -34.90 1.93 12.45
N ALA A 607 -34.50 3.05 11.83
CA ALA A 607 -34.16 3.08 10.40
C ALA A 607 -33.07 2.06 10.04
N VAL A 608 -33.23 1.44 8.88
CA VAL A 608 -32.16 0.68 8.22
C VAL A 608 -31.41 1.63 7.28
N PHE A 609 -30.08 1.58 7.28
CA PHE A 609 -29.25 2.51 6.50
C PHE A 609 -28.55 1.84 5.32
N VAL A 610 -28.29 2.63 4.29
CA VAL A 610 -27.51 2.25 3.10
C VAL A 610 -26.38 3.25 2.85
N GLU A 611 -25.23 2.75 2.38
CA GLU A 611 -24.12 3.58 1.96
C GLU A 611 -24.40 4.24 0.60
N VAL A 612 -24.29 5.57 0.53
CA VAL A 612 -24.35 6.34 -0.72
C VAL A 612 -23.11 7.23 -0.80
N GLY A 613 -22.07 6.73 -1.46
CA GLY A 613 -20.75 7.34 -1.44
C GLY A 613 -20.13 7.23 -0.04
N ALA A 614 -19.93 8.35 0.63
CA ALA A 614 -19.49 8.40 2.03
C ALA A 614 -20.65 8.57 3.03
N TRP A 615 -21.88 8.79 2.56
CA TRP A 615 -23.04 9.03 3.41
C TRP A 615 -23.73 7.74 3.85
N MET A 616 -24.21 7.70 5.09
CA MET A 616 -25.24 6.76 5.53
C MET A 616 -26.60 7.41 5.38
N ARG A 617 -27.45 6.86 4.50
CA ARG A 617 -28.83 7.35 4.29
C ARG A 617 -29.82 6.33 4.82
N ALA A 618 -30.91 6.80 5.42
CA ALA A 618 -32.03 5.93 5.77
C ALA A 618 -32.62 5.30 4.49
N GLN A 619 -32.58 3.97 4.44
CA GLN A 619 -33.09 3.18 3.33
C GLN A 619 -34.60 2.93 3.47
N TYR A 620 -35.05 2.60 4.69
CA TYR A 620 -36.46 2.43 5.07
C TYR A 620 -36.61 2.40 6.61
N PHE A 621 -37.85 2.56 7.12
CA PHE A 621 -38.21 2.69 8.53
C PHE A 621 -39.19 1.57 8.96
N PRO A 622 -38.69 0.41 9.39
CA PRO A 622 -39.51 -0.75 9.73
C PRO A 622 -40.38 -0.51 10.97
N ARG A 623 -41.61 -1.06 10.95
CA ARG A 623 -42.51 -1.10 12.12
C ARG A 623 -42.56 -2.51 12.72
N PRO A 624 -42.86 -2.65 14.03
CA PRO A 624 -43.10 -3.95 14.63
C PRO A 624 -44.17 -4.75 13.87
N GLY A 625 -43.82 -5.99 13.50
CA GLY A 625 -44.70 -6.89 12.73
C GLY A 625 -44.37 -6.96 11.23
N GLU A 626 -43.57 -6.03 10.70
CA GLU A 626 -43.03 -6.13 9.34
C GLU A 626 -41.83 -7.08 9.32
N THR A 627 -41.92 -8.13 8.52
CA THR A 627 -40.95 -9.25 8.52
C THR A 627 -39.94 -9.17 7.38
N HIS A 628 -40.22 -8.39 6.35
CA HIS A 628 -39.30 -8.16 5.24
C HIS A 628 -39.33 -6.71 4.77
N TRP A 629 -38.20 -6.23 4.22
CA TRP A 629 -38.02 -4.82 3.81
C TRP A 629 -39.12 -4.29 2.89
N ARG A 630 -39.64 -5.12 1.96
CA ARG A 630 -40.69 -4.69 1.01
C ARG A 630 -42.01 -4.32 1.70
N GLU A 631 -42.43 -4.98 2.79
CA GLU A 631 -43.65 -4.58 3.53
C GLU A 631 -43.55 -3.14 4.03
N THR A 632 -42.38 -2.79 4.57
CA THR A 632 -42.06 -1.43 5.02
C THR A 632 -42.10 -0.43 3.86
N VAL A 633 -41.41 -0.74 2.76
CA VAL A 633 -41.31 0.14 1.59
C VAL A 633 -42.66 0.34 0.91
N ASP A 634 -43.47 -0.71 0.79
CA ASP A 634 -44.80 -0.64 0.20
C ASP A 634 -45.71 0.26 1.07
N ARG A 635 -45.68 0.10 2.39
CA ARG A 635 -46.42 0.97 3.32
C ARG A 635 -45.99 2.43 3.17
N GLU A 636 -44.68 2.69 3.17
CA GLU A 636 -44.12 4.04 3.04
C GLU A 636 -44.57 4.71 1.72
N ALA A 637 -44.40 4.02 0.60
CA ALA A 637 -44.78 4.54 -0.72
C ALA A 637 -46.29 4.81 -0.82
N LEU A 638 -47.12 3.88 -0.34
CA LEU A 638 -48.58 4.04 -0.29
C LEU A 638 -49.00 5.23 0.57
N ALA A 639 -48.39 5.37 1.76
CA ALA A 639 -48.72 6.45 2.69
C ALA A 639 -48.36 7.83 2.10
N VAL A 640 -47.24 7.96 1.39
CA VAL A 640 -46.85 9.22 0.72
C VAL A 640 -47.91 9.66 -0.31
N ARG A 641 -48.35 8.76 -1.21
CA ARG A 641 -49.37 9.12 -2.22
C ARG A 641 -50.78 9.26 -1.65
N LYS A 642 -51.07 8.60 -0.53
CA LYS A 642 -52.36 8.70 0.17
C LYS A 642 -52.49 9.98 0.96
N SER A 643 -51.44 10.43 1.64
CA SER A 643 -51.47 11.58 2.55
C SER A 643 -50.21 12.42 2.49
N VAL A 644 -49.17 12.09 3.27
CA VAL A 644 -47.91 12.82 3.32
C VAL A 644 -46.79 11.95 3.89
N GLY A 645 -45.58 12.09 3.37
CA GLY A 645 -44.38 11.57 4.00
C GLY A 645 -43.20 12.52 3.90
N VAL A 646 -42.19 12.25 4.72
CA VAL A 646 -40.97 13.06 4.85
C VAL A 646 -39.74 12.21 4.55
N CYS A 647 -38.89 12.67 3.63
CA CYS A 647 -37.62 12.02 3.28
C CYS A 647 -36.44 12.96 3.49
N ASP A 648 -35.37 12.44 4.10
CA ASP A 648 -34.11 13.15 4.25
C ASP A 648 -33.33 13.20 2.92
N VAL A 649 -33.29 14.40 2.34
CA VAL A 649 -32.56 14.74 1.11
C VAL A 649 -31.39 15.70 1.39
N THR A 650 -30.96 15.79 2.65
CA THR A 650 -29.82 16.59 3.10
C THR A 650 -28.55 16.27 2.30
N THR A 651 -28.39 15.02 1.87
CA THR A 651 -27.19 14.56 1.17
C THR A 651 -27.00 15.07 -0.26
N LEU A 652 -28.04 15.66 -0.89
CA LEU A 652 -27.91 16.23 -2.23
C LEU A 652 -26.82 17.31 -2.26
N GLY A 653 -26.05 17.40 -3.34
CA GLY A 653 -25.09 18.50 -3.48
C GLY A 653 -25.83 19.83 -3.55
N LYS A 654 -25.30 20.85 -2.87
CA LYS A 654 -25.86 22.21 -2.87
C LYS A 654 -24.74 23.20 -3.14
N ILE A 655 -24.96 24.08 -4.11
CA ILE A 655 -23.99 25.09 -4.54
C ILE A 655 -24.71 26.42 -4.64
N ASP A 656 -24.33 27.38 -3.80
CA ASP A 656 -24.74 28.77 -3.96
C ASP A 656 -23.88 29.38 -5.09
N VAL A 657 -24.55 29.96 -6.09
CA VAL A 657 -23.97 30.61 -7.27
C VAL A 657 -24.41 32.06 -7.27
N GLN A 658 -23.46 32.96 -7.01
CA GLN A 658 -23.74 34.39 -6.83
C GLN A 658 -22.90 35.24 -7.79
N GLY A 659 -23.39 36.44 -8.10
CA GLY A 659 -22.71 37.42 -8.96
C GLY A 659 -23.57 37.86 -10.14
N LYS A 660 -23.19 38.99 -10.76
CA LYS A 660 -23.98 39.64 -11.82
C LYS A 660 -24.19 38.74 -13.03
N ASP A 661 -23.23 37.86 -13.30
CA ASP A 661 -23.24 36.96 -14.46
C ASP A 661 -23.68 35.53 -14.11
N ALA A 662 -24.23 35.29 -12.91
CA ALA A 662 -24.63 33.96 -12.44
C ALA A 662 -25.63 33.27 -13.40
N ALA A 663 -26.59 34.03 -13.92
CA ALA A 663 -27.57 33.52 -14.89
C ALA A 663 -26.92 33.15 -16.23
N GLU A 664 -25.94 33.94 -16.71
CA GLU A 664 -25.19 33.64 -17.93
C GLU A 664 -24.33 32.40 -17.76
N PHE A 665 -23.62 32.31 -16.63
CA PHE A 665 -22.78 31.17 -16.30
C PHE A 665 -23.57 29.87 -16.24
N LEU A 666 -24.70 29.83 -15.52
CA LEU A 666 -25.56 28.64 -15.49
C LEU A 666 -26.16 28.31 -16.86
N ASN A 667 -26.46 29.33 -17.67
CA ASN A 667 -26.92 29.15 -19.04
C ASN A 667 -25.84 28.55 -19.96
N PHE A 668 -24.56 28.68 -19.62
CA PHE A 668 -23.46 28.01 -20.32
C PHE A 668 -23.18 26.59 -19.78
N VAL A 669 -23.30 26.38 -18.46
CA VAL A 669 -23.07 25.07 -17.81
C VAL A 669 -24.15 24.04 -18.16
N TYR A 670 -25.43 24.42 -18.06
CA TYR A 670 -26.55 23.51 -18.36
C TYR A 670 -26.88 23.47 -19.84
N CYS A 671 -27.39 22.34 -20.34
CA CYS A 671 -27.76 22.22 -21.77
C CYS A 671 -29.06 22.97 -22.11
N ASN A 672 -29.97 23.13 -21.15
CA ASN A 672 -31.18 23.93 -21.26
C ASN A 672 -30.97 25.39 -20.82
N GLY A 673 -31.91 26.27 -21.19
CA GLY A 673 -31.80 27.70 -20.92
C GLY A 673 -32.03 28.07 -19.45
N PHE A 674 -31.20 28.94 -18.89
CA PHE A 674 -31.34 29.51 -17.54
C PHE A 674 -31.40 31.03 -17.50
N ALA A 675 -30.92 31.72 -18.55
CA ALA A 675 -30.80 33.19 -18.58
C ALA A 675 -32.13 33.94 -18.31
N LYS A 676 -33.27 33.34 -18.67
CA LYS A 676 -34.62 33.94 -18.51
C LYS A 676 -35.43 33.36 -17.33
N LEU A 677 -34.81 32.60 -16.43
CA LEU A 677 -35.52 32.09 -15.25
C LEU A 677 -35.89 33.27 -14.33
N ALA A 678 -37.17 33.43 -13.99
CA ALA A 678 -37.59 34.52 -13.10
C ALA A 678 -37.08 34.31 -11.66
N VAL A 679 -36.90 35.39 -10.91
CA VAL A 679 -36.66 35.32 -9.46
C VAL A 679 -37.85 34.65 -8.78
N GLY A 680 -37.59 33.84 -7.75
CA GLY A 680 -38.59 33.03 -7.07
C GLY A 680 -39.01 31.77 -7.84
N LYS A 681 -38.26 31.40 -8.89
CA LYS A 681 -38.51 30.18 -9.67
C LYS A 681 -37.32 29.24 -9.67
N THR A 682 -37.66 27.96 -9.74
CA THR A 682 -36.75 26.83 -9.89
C THR A 682 -36.85 26.25 -11.29
N ARG A 683 -35.77 25.67 -11.78
CA ARG A 683 -35.76 24.93 -13.06
C ARG A 683 -34.90 23.70 -12.94
N TYR A 684 -35.44 22.56 -13.39
CA TYR A 684 -34.64 21.35 -13.62
C TYR A 684 -33.67 21.59 -14.77
N GLY A 685 -32.43 21.13 -14.63
CA GLY A 685 -31.40 21.24 -15.65
C GLY A 685 -30.61 19.96 -15.77
N LEU A 686 -30.20 19.68 -17.01
CA LEU A 686 -29.31 18.57 -17.34
C LEU A 686 -27.93 19.14 -17.72
N MET A 687 -26.89 18.71 -17.00
CA MET A 687 -25.52 19.03 -17.34
C MET A 687 -24.95 17.95 -18.24
N LEU A 688 -24.27 18.36 -19.30
CA LEU A 688 -23.55 17.44 -20.19
C LEU A 688 -22.05 17.57 -19.96
N ARG A 689 -21.32 16.49 -20.20
CA ARG A 689 -19.88 16.55 -20.40
C ARG A 689 -19.58 17.07 -21.79
N GLU A 690 -18.34 17.48 -22.03
CA GLU A 690 -17.90 17.98 -23.35
C GLU A 690 -18.18 16.99 -24.50
N ASP A 691 -18.12 15.69 -24.24
CA ASP A 691 -18.41 14.60 -25.19
C ASP A 691 -19.91 14.40 -25.51
N GLY A 692 -20.80 15.15 -24.87
CA GLY A 692 -22.24 15.18 -25.13
C GLY A 692 -23.08 14.20 -24.31
N PHE A 693 -22.47 13.39 -23.43
CA PHE A 693 -23.21 12.53 -22.50
C PHE A 693 -23.66 13.29 -21.25
N ALA A 694 -24.71 12.79 -20.60
CA ALA A 694 -25.17 13.32 -19.32
C ALA A 694 -24.05 13.18 -18.27
N MET A 695 -23.78 14.29 -17.57
CA MET A 695 -22.82 14.35 -16.47
C MET A 695 -23.55 14.19 -15.13
N ASP A 696 -24.53 15.06 -14.91
CA ASP A 696 -25.36 15.11 -13.72
C ASP A 696 -26.61 15.92 -14.04
N ASP A 697 -27.57 15.91 -13.13
CA ASP A 697 -28.78 16.69 -13.21
C ASP A 697 -29.15 17.29 -11.85
N GLY A 698 -30.18 18.13 -11.86
CA GLY A 698 -30.70 18.70 -10.63
C GLY A 698 -31.48 19.97 -10.91
N THR A 699 -31.61 20.83 -9.91
CA THR A 699 -32.39 22.05 -10.05
C THR A 699 -31.55 23.28 -9.76
N ALA A 700 -31.82 24.39 -10.44
CA ALA A 700 -31.33 25.71 -10.01
C ALA A 700 -32.52 26.58 -9.61
N ALA A 701 -32.52 27.02 -8.36
CA ALA A 701 -33.49 27.93 -7.78
C ALA A 701 -32.94 29.36 -7.79
N ARG A 702 -33.62 30.31 -8.45
CA ARG A 702 -33.20 31.72 -8.51
C ARG A 702 -33.81 32.50 -7.36
N LEU A 703 -33.05 32.70 -6.29
CA LEU A 703 -33.51 33.38 -5.07
C LEU A 703 -33.46 34.91 -5.18
N ALA A 704 -32.51 35.45 -5.95
CA ALA A 704 -32.44 36.87 -6.28
C ALA A 704 -31.95 37.06 -7.72
N GLU A 705 -31.82 38.32 -8.18
CA GLU A 705 -31.35 38.62 -9.53
C GLU A 705 -29.97 38.00 -9.81
N ASP A 706 -29.09 38.04 -8.80
CA ASP A 706 -27.70 37.64 -8.82
C ASP A 706 -27.40 36.43 -7.91
N HIS A 707 -28.43 35.67 -7.50
CA HIS A 707 -28.27 34.55 -6.57
C HIS A 707 -29.11 33.33 -6.97
N PHE A 708 -28.40 32.23 -7.20
CA PHE A 708 -28.98 30.91 -7.44
C PHE A 708 -28.48 29.90 -6.40
N VAL A 709 -29.32 28.90 -6.12
CA VAL A 709 -28.93 27.68 -5.40
C VAL A 709 -29.12 26.51 -6.35
N VAL A 710 -28.03 25.81 -6.65
CA VAL A 710 -28.01 24.62 -7.51
C VAL A 710 -28.00 23.38 -6.64
N THR A 711 -28.93 22.46 -6.90
CA THR A 711 -28.90 21.09 -6.37
C THR A 711 -28.31 20.13 -7.39
N THR A 712 -27.60 19.12 -6.92
CA THR A 712 -26.98 18.06 -7.73
C THR A 712 -27.26 16.70 -7.08
N THR A 713 -26.98 15.60 -7.78
CA THR A 713 -27.07 14.27 -7.16
C THR A 713 -26.11 14.12 -5.97
N THR A 714 -26.46 13.28 -5.00
CA THR A 714 -25.65 13.02 -3.80
C THR A 714 -24.24 12.53 -4.14
N ALA A 715 -24.13 11.61 -5.10
CA ALA A 715 -22.86 10.97 -5.45
C ALA A 715 -21.90 11.91 -6.18
N ASN A 716 -22.44 12.84 -6.98
CA ASN A 716 -21.63 13.72 -7.83
C ASN A 716 -21.45 15.14 -7.30
N ALA A 717 -21.94 15.46 -6.09
CA ALA A 717 -21.85 16.80 -5.49
C ALA A 717 -20.46 17.45 -5.61
N VAL A 718 -19.41 16.71 -5.24
CA VAL A 718 -18.03 17.21 -5.30
C VAL A 718 -17.54 17.33 -6.76
N SER A 719 -17.89 16.38 -7.61
CA SER A 719 -17.50 16.36 -9.02
C SER A 719 -18.13 17.51 -9.80
N VAL A 720 -19.42 17.78 -9.59
CA VAL A 720 -20.12 18.91 -10.21
C VAL A 720 -19.56 20.24 -9.72
N PHE A 721 -19.33 20.42 -8.41
CA PHE A 721 -18.71 21.63 -7.89
C PHE A 721 -17.34 21.90 -8.51
N ARG A 722 -16.47 20.88 -8.60
CA ARG A 722 -15.16 20.97 -9.26
C ARG A 722 -15.29 21.30 -10.74
N HIS A 723 -16.27 20.71 -11.42
CA HIS A 723 -16.52 21.01 -12.82
C HIS A 723 -16.96 22.47 -13.00
N MET A 724 -17.90 22.97 -12.21
CA MET A 724 -18.33 24.38 -12.26
C MET A 724 -17.16 25.33 -11.95
N GLU A 725 -16.30 25.02 -10.97
CA GLU A 725 -15.08 25.80 -10.73
C GLU A 725 -14.10 25.76 -11.92
N PHE A 726 -13.93 24.62 -12.57
CA PHE A 726 -13.14 24.53 -13.81
C PHE A 726 -13.73 25.42 -14.91
N VAL A 727 -15.05 25.38 -15.12
CA VAL A 727 -15.72 26.22 -16.12
C VAL A 727 -15.50 27.69 -15.79
N ARG A 728 -15.67 28.08 -14.52
CA ARG A 728 -15.48 29.45 -14.04
C ARG A 728 -14.03 29.91 -14.23
N GLN A 729 -13.04 29.11 -13.83
CA GLN A 729 -11.63 29.50 -13.85
C GLN A 729 -10.99 29.41 -15.25
N CYS A 730 -11.37 28.42 -16.05
CA CYS A 730 -10.66 28.08 -17.29
C CYS A 730 -11.44 28.46 -18.56
N LEU A 731 -12.77 28.32 -18.56
CA LEU A 731 -13.59 28.56 -19.76
C LEU A 731 -14.26 29.93 -19.77
N LYS A 732 -14.63 30.44 -18.59
CA LYS A 732 -15.35 31.69 -18.39
C LYS A 732 -14.72 32.58 -17.30
N PRO A 733 -13.39 32.82 -17.30
CA PRO A 733 -12.69 33.56 -16.23
C PRO A 733 -13.13 35.02 -16.06
N ASN A 734 -13.79 35.60 -17.07
CA ASN A 734 -14.19 37.00 -17.08
C ASN A 734 -15.60 37.26 -16.55
N LEU A 735 -16.37 36.21 -16.22
CA LEU A 735 -17.71 36.37 -15.66
C LEU A 735 -17.63 36.70 -14.16
N ASP A 736 -18.44 37.66 -13.71
CA ASP A 736 -18.65 37.95 -12.30
C ASP A 736 -19.55 36.88 -11.67
N VAL A 737 -18.92 35.78 -11.27
CA VAL A 737 -19.54 34.65 -10.58
C VAL A 737 -18.65 34.12 -9.48
N GLN A 738 -19.26 33.78 -8.34
CA GLN A 738 -18.65 33.08 -7.22
C GLN A 738 -19.46 31.83 -6.89
N LEU A 739 -18.76 30.74 -6.59
CA LEU A 739 -19.35 29.46 -6.27
C LEU A 739 -18.99 29.08 -4.84
N ILE A 740 -19.97 28.66 -4.06
CA ILE A 740 -19.76 28.17 -2.69
C ILE A 740 -20.53 26.86 -2.56
N SER A 741 -19.84 25.76 -2.24
CA SER A 741 -20.57 24.55 -1.85
C SER A 741 -21.23 24.77 -0.49
N THR A 742 -22.56 24.69 -0.47
CA THR A 742 -23.40 24.82 0.72
C THR A 742 -24.04 23.49 1.11
N THR A 743 -23.54 22.37 0.55
CA THR A 743 -24.01 20.99 0.81
C THR A 743 -24.15 20.69 2.29
N ASP A 744 -23.12 20.99 3.09
CA ASP A 744 -23.10 20.73 4.53
C ASP A 744 -23.68 21.87 5.38
N ALA A 745 -24.06 22.99 4.77
CA ALA A 745 -24.59 24.15 5.47
C ALA A 745 -26.12 24.07 5.67
N TRP A 746 -26.80 23.21 4.91
CA TRP A 746 -28.25 23.07 4.93
C TRP A 746 -28.70 21.62 5.08
N ALA A 747 -29.44 21.33 6.16
CA ALA A 747 -30.30 20.16 6.24
C ALA A 747 -31.53 20.38 5.36
N GLN A 748 -32.00 19.35 4.65
CA GLN A 748 -33.11 19.50 3.70
C GLN A 748 -33.99 18.27 3.68
N TYR A 749 -35.31 18.48 3.78
CA TYR A 749 -36.32 17.44 3.86
C TYR A 749 -37.35 17.61 2.75
N ALA A 750 -37.61 16.53 2.01
CA ALA A 750 -38.69 16.46 1.04
C ALA A 750 -39.97 16.04 1.77
N VAL A 751 -40.96 16.93 1.81
CA VAL A 751 -42.30 16.71 2.33
C VAL A 751 -43.23 16.51 1.15
N ALA A 752 -43.65 15.29 0.89
CA ALA A 752 -44.35 14.89 -0.34
C ALA A 752 -45.69 14.22 -0.04
N GLY A 753 -46.70 14.49 -0.86
CA GLY A 753 -48.06 13.96 -0.76
C GLY A 753 -49.11 15.06 -0.80
N PRO A 754 -50.40 14.73 -1.02
CA PRO A 754 -51.49 15.70 -1.09
C PRO A 754 -51.60 16.62 0.14
N ASN A 755 -51.24 16.14 1.35
CA ASN A 755 -51.30 16.92 2.60
C ASN A 755 -49.97 17.62 2.95
N SER A 756 -48.96 17.59 2.06
CA SER A 756 -47.66 18.23 2.32
C SER A 756 -47.76 19.73 2.59
N ARG A 757 -48.63 20.44 1.88
CA ARG A 757 -48.89 21.87 2.11
C ARG A 757 -49.52 22.13 3.47
N ASP A 758 -50.49 21.32 3.86
CA ASP A 758 -51.21 21.49 5.13
C ASP A 758 -50.32 21.20 6.34
N LEU A 759 -49.46 20.19 6.23
CA LEU A 759 -48.38 19.97 7.20
C LEU A 759 -47.47 21.20 7.31
N LEU A 760 -46.95 21.70 6.19
CA LEU A 760 -46.03 22.83 6.21
C LEU A 760 -46.65 24.12 6.75
N ARG A 761 -47.95 24.37 6.52
CA ARG A 761 -48.67 25.53 7.09
C ARG A 761 -48.63 25.60 8.62
N LYS A 762 -48.40 24.47 9.30
CA LYS A 762 -48.30 24.43 10.76
C LYS A 762 -46.95 24.89 11.27
N ILE A 763 -45.92 24.90 10.43
CA ILE A 763 -44.53 25.20 10.82
C ILE A 763 -43.96 26.42 10.12
N VAL A 764 -44.45 26.77 8.92
CA VAL A 764 -44.09 28.00 8.22
C VAL A 764 -44.73 29.18 8.93
N ASP A 765 -43.96 30.26 9.12
CA ASP A 765 -44.45 31.40 9.87
C ASP A 765 -45.67 32.06 9.16
N PRO A 766 -46.71 32.50 9.90
CA PRO A 766 -48.01 32.84 9.33
C PRO A 766 -48.01 33.98 8.31
N GLU A 767 -46.96 34.82 8.28
CA GLU A 767 -46.84 35.91 7.31
C GLU A 767 -46.53 35.42 5.88
N ILE A 768 -46.19 34.14 5.71
CA ILE A 768 -45.71 33.56 4.45
C ILE A 768 -46.81 32.71 3.82
N ASP A 769 -47.38 33.20 2.72
CA ASP A 769 -48.42 32.47 1.97
C ASP A 769 -47.81 31.40 1.05
N ILE A 770 -48.09 30.13 1.37
CA ILE A 770 -47.71 28.95 0.57
C ILE A 770 -48.89 28.30 -0.17
N SER A 771 -49.98 29.06 -0.38
CA SER A 771 -51.09 28.69 -1.27
C SER A 771 -50.63 28.36 -2.69
N ASN A 772 -51.49 27.67 -3.47
CA ASN A 772 -51.14 27.30 -4.84
C ASN A 772 -50.96 28.56 -5.73
N GLU A 773 -51.74 29.60 -5.46
CA GLU A 773 -51.72 30.88 -6.15
C GLU A 773 -50.46 31.68 -5.83
N ALA A 774 -50.07 31.77 -4.55
CA ALA A 774 -48.89 32.53 -4.12
C ALA A 774 -47.58 31.78 -4.36
N PHE A 775 -47.59 30.45 -4.19
CA PHE A 775 -46.41 29.59 -4.33
C PHE A 775 -46.64 28.43 -5.32
N PRO A 776 -46.89 28.73 -6.62
CA PRO A 776 -47.21 27.72 -7.63
C PRO A 776 -46.05 26.75 -7.87
N PHE A 777 -46.28 25.66 -8.62
CA PHE A 777 -45.26 24.66 -8.95
C PHE A 777 -43.95 25.30 -9.45
N MET A 778 -42.81 24.75 -9.01
CA MET A 778 -41.46 25.26 -9.27
C MET A 778 -41.18 26.65 -8.71
N SER A 779 -41.85 27.06 -7.62
CA SER A 779 -41.50 28.27 -6.88
C SER A 779 -40.43 28.02 -5.82
N CYS A 780 -39.66 29.05 -5.47
CA CYS A 780 -38.68 29.03 -4.40
C CYS A 780 -38.64 30.36 -3.64
N ALA A 781 -38.30 30.32 -2.36
CA ALA A 781 -38.09 31.52 -1.54
C ALA A 781 -37.19 31.24 -0.33
N ASP A 782 -36.46 32.25 0.14
CA ASP A 782 -36.03 32.31 1.54
C ASP A 782 -37.27 32.64 2.39
N ILE A 783 -37.49 31.86 3.45
CA ILE A 783 -38.65 31.95 4.36
C ILE A 783 -38.19 31.86 5.81
N THR A 784 -39.15 31.92 6.74
CA THR A 784 -38.94 31.59 8.15
C THR A 784 -39.95 30.55 8.63
N VAL A 785 -39.52 29.72 9.57
CA VAL A 785 -40.32 28.65 10.20
C VAL A 785 -40.14 28.66 11.71
N CYS A 786 -41.07 28.04 12.43
CA CYS A 786 -40.98 27.80 13.87
C CYS A 786 -40.67 29.08 14.69
N GLY A 787 -41.24 30.22 14.32
CA GLY A 787 -41.06 31.49 15.02
C GLY A 787 -39.76 32.20 14.67
N GLY A 788 -39.40 32.26 13.38
CA GLY A 788 -38.30 33.07 12.86
C GLY A 788 -37.01 32.31 12.51
N VAL A 789 -37.00 30.97 12.55
CA VAL A 789 -35.85 30.18 12.07
C VAL A 789 -35.75 30.33 10.56
N ARG A 790 -34.61 30.83 10.07
CA ARG A 790 -34.37 30.95 8.63
C ARG A 790 -34.46 29.59 7.94
N ALA A 791 -35.22 29.54 6.86
CA ALA A 791 -35.33 28.38 5.99
C ALA A 791 -35.35 28.78 4.50
N ARG A 792 -35.17 27.81 3.62
CA ARG A 792 -35.42 27.93 2.18
C ARG A 792 -36.50 26.93 1.80
N LEU A 793 -37.48 27.35 1.03
CA LEU A 793 -38.56 26.48 0.57
C LEU A 793 -38.51 26.36 -0.95
N PHE A 794 -38.65 25.14 -1.46
CA PHE A 794 -38.67 24.83 -2.88
C PHE A 794 -39.88 23.95 -3.19
N ARG A 795 -40.77 24.37 -4.10
CA ARG A 795 -41.88 23.52 -4.55
C ARG A 795 -41.43 22.66 -5.74
N ILE A 796 -40.68 21.61 -5.41
CA ILE A 796 -40.13 20.62 -6.32
C ILE A 796 -40.50 19.21 -5.87
N SER A 797 -40.57 18.27 -6.80
CA SER A 797 -41.03 16.90 -6.52
C SER A 797 -40.24 15.88 -7.33
N PHE A 798 -39.73 14.86 -6.64
CA PHE A 798 -39.16 13.67 -7.27
C PHE A 798 -40.10 12.46 -7.21
N SER A 799 -41.18 12.54 -6.41
CA SER A 799 -42.19 11.48 -6.23
C SER A 799 -43.37 11.57 -7.22
N GLY A 800 -43.54 12.72 -7.87
CA GLY A 800 -44.69 13.00 -8.74
C GLY A 800 -45.95 13.49 -8.00
N GLU A 801 -45.90 13.59 -6.66
CA GLU A 801 -46.95 14.20 -5.85
C GLU A 801 -46.69 15.69 -5.62
N LEU A 802 -47.69 16.44 -5.15
CA LEU A 802 -47.46 17.73 -4.52
C LEU A 802 -46.37 17.57 -3.46
N ALA A 803 -45.28 18.32 -3.61
CA ALA A 803 -44.15 18.22 -2.71
C ALA A 803 -43.42 19.54 -2.56
N TYR A 804 -42.76 19.65 -1.42
CA TYR A 804 -41.91 20.75 -1.04
C TYR A 804 -40.62 20.21 -0.47
N GLU A 805 -39.50 20.83 -0.80
CA GLU A 805 -38.26 20.65 -0.08
C GLU A 805 -38.04 21.86 0.82
N ILE A 806 -37.94 21.61 2.12
CA ILE A 806 -37.66 22.63 3.13
C ILE A 806 -36.25 22.43 3.65
N ALA A 807 -35.44 23.50 3.59
CA ALA A 807 -34.07 23.49 4.07
C ALA A 807 -33.87 24.46 5.23
N VAL A 808 -33.16 24.03 6.27
CA VAL A 808 -32.74 24.86 7.42
C VAL A 808 -31.23 24.75 7.62
N PRO A 809 -30.58 25.72 8.29
CA PRO A 809 -29.19 25.56 8.68
C PRO A 809 -28.96 24.22 9.39
N THR A 810 -27.93 23.47 9.00
CA THR A 810 -27.66 22.08 9.42
C THR A 810 -27.83 21.81 10.91
N ARG A 811 -27.46 22.77 11.77
CA ARG A 811 -27.62 22.67 13.23
C ARG A 811 -29.06 22.48 13.73
N TYR A 812 -30.05 22.75 12.88
CA TYR A 812 -31.48 22.57 13.17
C TYR A 812 -32.09 21.35 12.48
N GLY A 813 -31.32 20.56 11.75
CA GLY A 813 -31.84 19.46 10.93
C GLY A 813 -32.61 18.43 11.74
N ASP A 814 -31.99 17.86 12.79
CA ASP A 814 -32.64 16.90 13.68
C ASP A 814 -33.96 17.44 14.26
N SER A 815 -33.93 18.66 14.79
CA SER A 815 -35.10 19.31 15.38
C SER A 815 -36.20 19.54 14.35
N LEU A 816 -35.86 19.95 13.13
CA LEU A 816 -36.85 20.12 12.06
C LEU A 816 -37.50 18.79 11.69
N MET A 817 -36.74 17.69 11.61
CA MET A 817 -37.33 16.37 11.34
C MET A 817 -38.36 16.00 12.42
N ARG A 818 -38.00 16.17 13.70
CA ARG A 818 -38.93 15.92 14.82
C ARG A 818 -40.20 16.77 14.72
N VAL A 819 -40.05 18.07 14.46
CA VAL A 819 -41.17 19.00 14.32
C VAL A 819 -42.06 18.66 13.12
N LEU A 820 -41.49 18.27 11.98
CA LEU A 820 -42.26 17.83 10.81
C LEU A 820 -43.11 16.59 11.13
N MET A 821 -42.53 15.64 11.86
CA MET A 821 -43.20 14.41 12.25
C MET A 821 -44.31 14.65 13.28
N GLU A 822 -44.07 15.49 14.29
CA GLU A 822 -45.08 15.89 15.29
C GLU A 822 -46.22 16.69 14.66
N ALA A 823 -45.90 17.73 13.87
CA ALA A 823 -46.91 18.56 13.22
C ALA A 823 -47.78 17.76 12.23
N GLY A 824 -47.21 16.71 11.64
CA GLY A 824 -47.84 15.85 10.66
C GLY A 824 -48.68 14.70 11.21
N GLU A 825 -48.74 14.49 12.54
CA GLU A 825 -49.46 13.36 13.14
C GLU A 825 -50.94 13.31 12.72
N GLU A 826 -51.62 14.46 12.64
CA GLU A 826 -53.03 14.52 12.21
C GLU A 826 -53.24 14.14 10.74
N PHE A 827 -52.17 14.12 9.95
CA PHE A 827 -52.17 13.74 8.54
C PHE A 827 -51.60 12.33 8.31
N ASP A 828 -51.43 11.51 9.35
CA ASP A 828 -50.81 10.19 9.24
C ASP A 828 -49.41 10.23 8.59
N VAL A 829 -48.61 11.26 8.90
CA VAL A 829 -47.27 11.44 8.30
C VAL A 829 -46.39 10.21 8.50
N VAL A 830 -45.65 9.84 7.46
CA VAL A 830 -44.69 8.73 7.50
C VAL A 830 -43.28 9.22 7.15
N PRO A 831 -42.22 8.78 7.86
CA PRO A 831 -40.89 8.93 7.31
C PRO A 831 -40.66 7.86 6.25
N TYR A 832 -39.96 8.21 5.18
CA TYR A 832 -39.64 7.25 4.14
C TYR A 832 -38.21 7.39 3.64
N GLY A 833 -37.60 6.24 3.35
CA GLY A 833 -36.19 6.16 2.98
C GLY A 833 -35.95 6.15 1.48
N THR A 834 -34.70 5.89 1.09
CA THR A 834 -34.29 5.87 -0.32
C THR A 834 -35.00 4.81 -1.15
N GLU A 835 -35.45 3.70 -0.55
CA GLU A 835 -36.09 2.61 -1.29
C GLU A 835 -37.51 2.98 -1.72
N ALA A 836 -38.32 3.55 -0.81
CA ALA A 836 -39.64 4.08 -1.13
C ALA A 836 -39.55 5.27 -2.10
N LEU A 837 -38.54 6.14 -1.94
CA LEU A 837 -38.24 7.17 -2.93
C LEU A 837 -37.93 6.56 -4.32
N GLY A 838 -37.20 5.43 -4.33
CA GLY A 838 -36.91 4.64 -5.52
C GLY A 838 -38.16 4.13 -6.23
N VAL A 839 -39.13 3.59 -5.48
CA VAL A 839 -40.44 3.19 -6.04
C VAL A 839 -41.17 4.39 -6.65
N LEU A 840 -41.32 5.47 -5.87
CA LEU A 840 -42.10 6.64 -6.29
C LEU A 840 -41.55 7.32 -7.54
N ARG A 841 -40.21 7.38 -7.69
CA ARG A 841 -39.56 7.98 -8.86
C ARG A 841 -39.60 7.05 -10.09
N ILE A 842 -39.53 5.72 -9.90
CA ILE A 842 -39.67 4.74 -10.99
C ILE A 842 -41.08 4.81 -11.58
N GLU A 843 -42.11 4.90 -10.73
CA GLU A 843 -43.50 5.07 -11.18
C GLU A 843 -43.71 6.33 -12.03
N LYS A 844 -42.85 7.34 -11.87
CA LYS A 844 -42.87 8.59 -12.64
C LYS A 844 -41.89 8.62 -13.81
N GLY A 845 -41.09 7.57 -14.03
CA GLY A 845 -40.08 7.56 -15.09
C GLY A 845 -38.91 8.50 -14.86
N HIS A 846 -38.72 8.98 -13.63
CA HIS A 846 -37.63 9.88 -13.32
C HIS A 846 -36.29 9.12 -13.29
N ALA A 847 -35.33 9.65 -14.05
CA ALA A 847 -33.95 9.15 -14.07
C ALA A 847 -33.26 9.44 -12.72
N ALA A 848 -32.43 8.49 -12.30
CA ALA A 848 -31.51 8.63 -11.17
C ALA A 848 -30.13 8.07 -11.56
N GLY A 849 -29.28 7.77 -10.57
CA GLY A 849 -27.91 7.28 -10.81
C GLY A 849 -27.83 6.06 -11.74
N ASN A 850 -28.82 5.16 -11.71
CA ASN A 850 -28.85 3.97 -12.57
C ASN A 850 -29.04 4.31 -14.06
N GLU A 851 -29.80 5.36 -14.36
CA GLU A 851 -30.02 5.86 -15.72
C GLU A 851 -28.88 6.82 -16.14
N LEU A 852 -28.23 7.49 -15.19
CA LEU A 852 -27.09 8.38 -15.40
C LEU A 852 -25.74 7.65 -15.23
N ASN A 853 -25.51 6.61 -16.03
CA ASN A 853 -24.37 5.70 -15.89
C ASN A 853 -23.06 6.17 -16.58
N GLY A 854 -23.01 7.42 -17.06
CA GLY A 854 -21.87 7.97 -17.79
C GLY A 854 -21.83 7.66 -19.30
N GLN A 855 -22.67 6.76 -19.79
CA GLN A 855 -22.83 6.42 -21.21
C GLN A 855 -24.22 6.80 -21.76
N THR A 856 -25.02 7.48 -20.94
CA THR A 856 -26.36 7.92 -21.31
C THR A 856 -26.34 9.33 -21.88
N SER A 857 -26.93 9.52 -23.07
CA SER A 857 -27.13 10.85 -23.66
C SER A 857 -28.48 11.44 -23.23
N ALA A 858 -28.64 12.76 -23.39
CA ALA A 858 -29.95 13.39 -23.20
C ALA A 858 -31.03 12.75 -24.08
N TYR A 859 -30.65 12.26 -25.26
CA TYR A 859 -31.56 11.60 -26.19
C TYR A 859 -31.99 10.22 -25.71
N HIS A 860 -31.07 9.41 -25.17
CA HIS A 860 -31.40 8.13 -24.54
C HIS A 860 -32.43 8.32 -23.41
N LEU A 861 -32.28 9.37 -22.60
CA LEU A 861 -33.21 9.72 -21.50
C LEU A 861 -34.59 10.20 -21.96
N GLY A 862 -34.84 10.34 -23.27
CA GLY A 862 -36.05 11.02 -23.77
C GLY A 862 -36.04 12.54 -23.55
N MET A 863 -34.93 13.10 -23.08
CA MET A 863 -34.73 14.52 -22.77
C MET A 863 -34.01 15.28 -23.89
N GLY A 864 -33.90 14.73 -25.11
CA GLY A 864 -33.15 15.34 -26.20
C GLY A 864 -33.61 16.76 -26.56
N ARG A 865 -34.91 17.06 -26.41
CA ARG A 865 -35.49 18.40 -26.62
C ARG A 865 -35.01 19.44 -25.58
N MET A 866 -34.48 19.00 -24.44
CA MET A 866 -33.92 19.85 -23.40
C MET A 866 -32.58 20.46 -23.81
N VAL A 867 -31.83 19.78 -24.69
CA VAL A 867 -30.57 20.31 -25.24
C VAL A 867 -30.89 21.45 -26.19
N SER A 868 -30.64 22.68 -25.76
CA SER A 868 -30.99 23.87 -26.54
C SER A 868 -30.19 23.95 -27.84
N THR A 869 -30.89 24.25 -28.94
CA THR A 869 -30.29 24.61 -30.23
C THR A 869 -30.09 26.12 -30.40
N LYS A 870 -30.62 26.93 -29.48
CA LYS A 870 -30.63 28.40 -29.54
C LYS A 870 -29.49 29.07 -28.77
N LYS A 871 -28.72 28.29 -28.01
CA LYS A 871 -27.54 28.75 -27.26
C LYS A 871 -26.46 27.68 -27.33
N ASP A 872 -25.23 28.10 -27.07
CA ASP A 872 -24.15 27.17 -26.79
C ASP A 872 -24.11 26.80 -25.30
N SER A 873 -23.57 25.63 -25.00
CA SER A 873 -23.31 25.12 -23.65
C SER A 873 -22.41 23.89 -23.73
N ILE A 874 -21.82 23.54 -22.59
CA ILE A 874 -20.96 22.36 -22.47
C ILE A 874 -21.67 21.12 -23.03
N GLY A 875 -20.99 20.39 -23.90
CA GLY A 875 -21.48 19.15 -24.51
C GLY A 875 -22.54 19.29 -25.61
N ALA A 876 -23.16 20.45 -25.80
CA ALA A 876 -24.32 20.60 -26.69
C ALA A 876 -24.02 20.32 -28.17
N VAL A 877 -22.79 20.56 -28.62
CA VAL A 877 -22.37 20.25 -30.00
C VAL A 877 -22.17 18.74 -30.17
N LEU A 878 -21.38 18.10 -29.29
CA LEU A 878 -21.06 16.68 -29.42
C LEU A 878 -22.23 15.76 -29.07
N SER A 879 -23.23 16.24 -28.33
CA SER A 879 -24.46 15.48 -28.08
C SER A 879 -25.30 15.22 -29.34
N ARG A 880 -25.01 15.89 -30.45
CA ARG A 880 -25.76 15.79 -31.73
C ARG A 880 -25.06 14.92 -32.77
N ARG A 881 -23.98 14.24 -32.41
CA ARG A 881 -23.26 13.35 -33.32
C ARG A 881 -24.08 12.10 -33.65
N GLU A 882 -23.83 11.54 -34.83
CA GLU A 882 -24.58 10.45 -35.46
C GLU A 882 -24.78 9.19 -34.57
N GLY A 883 -23.94 8.95 -33.56
CA GLY A 883 -24.10 7.84 -32.61
C GLY A 883 -24.84 8.14 -31.31
N LEU A 884 -25.15 9.40 -30.99
CA LEU A 884 -25.84 9.78 -29.73
C LEU A 884 -27.27 10.28 -29.94
N SER A 885 -27.63 10.54 -31.21
CA SER A 885 -28.94 11.04 -31.61
C SER A 885 -29.57 10.19 -32.73
N SER A 886 -29.12 8.95 -32.93
CA SER A 886 -29.66 8.07 -33.98
C SER A 886 -31.09 7.62 -33.64
N GLU A 887 -31.97 7.64 -34.64
CA GLU A 887 -33.35 7.17 -34.47
C GLU A 887 -33.39 5.71 -34.02
N ASP A 888 -32.47 4.88 -34.52
CA ASP A 888 -32.36 3.46 -34.19
C ASP A 888 -31.71 3.16 -32.82
N GLY A 889 -31.21 4.17 -32.10
CA GLY A 889 -30.55 3.99 -30.81
C GLY A 889 -31.50 3.64 -29.65
N VAL A 890 -30.93 3.38 -28.47
CA VAL A 890 -31.70 3.06 -27.26
C VAL A 890 -32.51 4.26 -26.74
N ARG A 891 -33.66 3.96 -26.12
CA ARG A 891 -34.54 4.91 -25.42
C ARG A 891 -34.93 4.39 -24.06
N LEU A 892 -35.04 5.30 -23.10
CA LEU A 892 -35.63 5.01 -21.80
C LEU A 892 -37.12 4.69 -21.98
N ILE A 893 -37.51 3.49 -21.58
CA ILE A 893 -38.88 2.98 -21.61
C ILE A 893 -39.28 2.44 -20.25
N GLY A 894 -40.58 2.18 -20.08
CA GLY A 894 -41.10 1.42 -18.97
C GLY A 894 -41.32 -0.05 -19.37
N LEU A 895 -41.17 -0.96 -18.41
CA LEU A 895 -41.53 -2.36 -18.55
C LEU A 895 -42.53 -2.75 -17.47
N GLU A 896 -43.57 -3.48 -17.85
CA GLU A 896 -44.52 -4.09 -16.92
C GLU A 896 -44.43 -5.61 -17.02
N ALA A 897 -44.29 -6.28 -15.88
CA ALA A 897 -44.38 -7.73 -15.84
C ALA A 897 -45.74 -8.22 -16.37
N LEU A 898 -45.74 -9.29 -17.17
CA LEU A 898 -46.99 -9.88 -17.68
C LEU A 898 -47.79 -10.55 -16.57
N ASP A 899 -47.09 -11.21 -15.65
CA ASP A 899 -47.63 -11.73 -14.40
C ASP A 899 -47.21 -10.81 -13.25
N ALA A 900 -48.16 -10.44 -12.38
CA ALA A 900 -47.98 -9.40 -11.37
C ALA A 900 -46.89 -9.75 -10.33
N GLU A 901 -46.71 -11.04 -10.07
CA GLU A 901 -45.73 -11.58 -9.12
C GLU A 901 -44.35 -11.82 -9.74
N SER A 902 -44.22 -11.71 -11.07
CA SER A 902 -42.95 -11.96 -11.76
C SER A 902 -41.98 -10.79 -11.57
N GLN A 903 -40.94 -10.99 -10.76
CA GLN A 903 -39.94 -9.97 -10.46
C GLN A 903 -39.05 -9.67 -11.67
N LEU A 904 -39.08 -8.42 -12.16
CA LEU A 904 -38.19 -8.00 -13.24
C LEU A 904 -36.74 -7.81 -12.72
N PRO A 905 -35.72 -8.44 -13.35
CA PRO A 905 -34.35 -8.35 -12.86
C PRO A 905 -33.69 -7.02 -13.26
N ALA A 906 -33.30 -6.22 -12.27
CA ALA A 906 -32.44 -5.06 -12.51
C ALA A 906 -31.10 -5.51 -13.10
N GLY A 907 -30.62 -4.84 -14.15
CA GLY A 907 -29.44 -5.26 -14.92
C GLY A 907 -29.69 -6.38 -15.93
N GLY A 908 -30.91 -6.92 -16.01
CA GLY A 908 -31.27 -7.92 -17.02
C GLY A 908 -31.22 -7.35 -18.44
N HIS A 909 -30.80 -8.17 -19.40
CA HIS A 909 -30.68 -7.82 -20.81
C HIS A 909 -31.99 -8.06 -21.56
N LEU A 910 -32.26 -7.27 -22.60
CA LEU A 910 -33.52 -7.25 -23.32
C LEU A 910 -33.39 -7.96 -24.67
N PHE A 911 -34.30 -8.88 -24.95
CA PHE A 911 -34.35 -9.66 -26.18
C PHE A 911 -35.77 -9.62 -26.75
N GLU A 912 -35.90 -9.84 -28.05
CA GLU A 912 -37.20 -10.22 -28.63
C GLU A 912 -37.68 -11.51 -27.96
N ASP A 913 -38.99 -11.65 -27.73
CA ASP A 913 -39.56 -12.74 -26.92
C ASP A 913 -39.16 -14.14 -27.43
N SER A 914 -39.03 -14.30 -28.76
CA SER A 914 -38.63 -15.56 -29.40
C SER A 914 -37.14 -15.71 -29.72
N ALA A 915 -36.31 -14.68 -29.51
CA ALA A 915 -34.91 -14.67 -29.93
C ALA A 915 -33.99 -15.32 -28.90
N ASP A 916 -33.00 -16.11 -29.31
CA ASP A 916 -32.04 -16.74 -28.39
C ASP A 916 -31.35 -15.70 -27.48
N GLU A 917 -31.13 -16.05 -26.20
CA GLU A 917 -30.51 -15.20 -25.16
C GLU A 917 -28.97 -15.15 -25.34
N VAL A 918 -28.54 -14.63 -26.49
CA VAL A 918 -27.13 -14.50 -26.88
C VAL A 918 -26.80 -13.06 -27.23
N VAL A 919 -25.53 -12.66 -27.04
CA VAL A 919 -25.05 -11.28 -27.24
C VAL A 919 -25.48 -10.66 -28.58
N ALA A 920 -25.58 -11.46 -29.64
CA ALA A 920 -25.97 -10.96 -30.97
C ALA A 920 -27.43 -10.44 -31.05
N ASN A 921 -28.29 -10.83 -30.10
CA ASN A 921 -29.71 -10.48 -30.05
C ASN A 921 -30.06 -9.52 -28.90
N ASP A 922 -29.06 -9.05 -28.16
CA ASP A 922 -29.25 -8.12 -27.04
C ASP A 922 -29.60 -6.73 -27.57
N GLN A 923 -30.74 -6.19 -27.14
CA GLN A 923 -31.31 -4.93 -27.60
C GLN A 923 -31.35 -3.86 -26.49
N GLY A 924 -30.77 -4.13 -25.32
CA GLY A 924 -30.81 -3.18 -24.22
C GLY A 924 -30.76 -3.82 -22.84
N TRP A 925 -31.04 -3.03 -21.80
CA TRP A 925 -30.96 -3.51 -20.43
C TRP A 925 -31.90 -2.77 -19.48
N VAL A 926 -32.31 -3.47 -18.42
CA VAL A 926 -33.06 -2.91 -17.29
C VAL A 926 -32.13 -2.09 -16.41
N THR A 927 -32.46 -0.82 -16.17
CA THR A 927 -31.68 0.07 -15.29
C THR A 927 -32.17 0.01 -13.85
N SER A 928 -33.49 0.03 -13.66
CA SER A 928 -34.12 0.11 -12.35
C SER A 928 -35.39 -0.72 -12.35
N ALA A 929 -35.59 -1.55 -11.33
CA ALA A 929 -36.79 -2.37 -11.19
C ALA A 929 -37.32 -2.29 -9.76
N CYS A 930 -38.64 -2.33 -9.60
CA CYS A 930 -39.29 -2.38 -8.29
C CYS A 930 -40.63 -3.10 -8.38
N TYR A 931 -41.18 -3.47 -7.23
CA TYR A 931 -42.61 -3.70 -7.11
C TYR A 931 -43.30 -2.35 -6.90
N SER A 932 -44.37 -2.06 -7.64
CA SER A 932 -45.20 -0.89 -7.40
C SER A 932 -46.44 -1.32 -6.60
N PRO A 933 -46.59 -0.88 -5.34
CA PRO A 933 -47.78 -1.19 -4.55
C PRO A 933 -49.03 -0.45 -5.06
N HIS A 934 -48.84 0.63 -5.85
CA HIS A 934 -49.93 1.38 -6.47
C HIS A 934 -50.51 0.68 -7.71
N LEU A 935 -49.66 0.01 -8.48
CA LEU A 935 -50.04 -0.76 -9.67
C LEU A 935 -50.20 -2.26 -9.37
N THR A 936 -49.86 -2.67 -8.15
CA THR A 936 -49.85 -4.05 -7.66
C THR A 936 -49.13 -5.00 -8.61
N ARG A 937 -47.96 -4.59 -9.10
CA ARG A 937 -47.14 -5.37 -10.06
C ARG A 937 -45.69 -4.91 -10.07
N HIS A 938 -44.81 -5.77 -10.57
CA HIS A 938 -43.43 -5.38 -10.90
C HIS A 938 -43.35 -4.50 -12.14
N ILE A 939 -42.62 -3.41 -12.01
CA ILE A 939 -42.32 -2.45 -13.08
C ILE A 939 -40.83 -2.18 -13.15
N ALA A 940 -40.36 -1.70 -14.30
CA ALA A 940 -38.97 -1.31 -14.45
C ALA A 940 -38.78 -0.16 -15.45
N LEU A 941 -37.71 0.60 -15.27
CA LEU A 941 -37.13 1.44 -16.30
C LEU A 941 -36.02 0.67 -17.01
N ALA A 942 -35.94 0.83 -18.32
CA ALA A 942 -34.94 0.16 -19.13
C ALA A 942 -34.57 0.98 -20.37
N TYR A 943 -33.38 0.72 -20.91
CA TYR A 943 -32.99 1.22 -22.22
C TYR A 943 -33.26 0.14 -23.26
N LEU A 944 -34.04 0.45 -24.29
CA LEU A 944 -34.37 -0.46 -25.38
C LEU A 944 -34.12 0.21 -26.73
N GLU A 945 -33.47 -0.48 -27.65
CA GLU A 945 -33.32 -0.04 -29.04
C GLU A 945 -34.68 0.27 -29.67
N ARG A 946 -34.81 1.50 -30.20
CA ARG A 946 -36.07 2.03 -30.76
C ARG A 946 -37.26 1.95 -29.80
N GLY A 947 -37.01 2.01 -28.49
CA GLY A 947 -38.02 1.73 -27.47
C GLY A 947 -39.27 2.64 -27.55
N ASP A 948 -39.13 3.87 -28.02
CA ASP A 948 -40.24 4.81 -28.22
C ASP A 948 -41.21 4.40 -29.35
N GLN A 949 -40.79 3.51 -30.23
CA GLN A 949 -41.59 2.97 -31.35
C GLN A 949 -42.18 1.58 -31.04
N ARG A 950 -41.82 0.99 -29.90
CA ARG A 950 -42.09 -0.41 -29.53
C ARG A 950 -43.07 -0.56 -28.37
N ILE A 951 -43.79 0.51 -28.03
CA ILE A 951 -44.79 0.51 -26.96
C ILE A 951 -45.88 -0.54 -27.27
N GLY A 952 -46.17 -1.39 -26.29
CA GLY A 952 -47.11 -2.51 -26.39
C GLY A 952 -46.48 -3.85 -26.77
N GLU A 953 -45.24 -3.86 -27.24
CA GLU A 953 -44.50 -5.09 -27.57
C GLU A 953 -44.22 -5.93 -26.31
N ILE A 954 -44.17 -7.25 -26.47
CA ILE A 954 -43.70 -8.17 -25.44
C ILE A 954 -42.23 -8.50 -25.74
N ILE A 955 -41.37 -8.28 -24.76
CA ILE A 955 -39.93 -8.58 -24.82
C ILE A 955 -39.56 -9.54 -23.70
N ARG A 956 -38.44 -10.23 -23.87
CA ARG A 956 -37.86 -11.12 -22.86
C ARG A 956 -36.70 -10.43 -22.15
N ILE A 957 -36.72 -10.48 -20.83
CA ILE A 957 -35.64 -10.00 -19.97
C ILE A 957 -34.88 -11.21 -19.44
N ALA A 958 -33.58 -11.30 -19.73
CA ALA A 958 -32.76 -12.40 -19.27
C ALA A 958 -31.60 -11.92 -18.36
N ASN A 959 -31.37 -12.66 -17.28
CA ASN A 959 -30.17 -12.59 -16.46
C ASN A 959 -29.53 -13.99 -16.45
N PRO A 960 -28.66 -14.30 -17.44
CA PRO A 960 -28.07 -15.64 -17.57
C PRO A 960 -27.19 -16.05 -16.38
N LEU A 961 -26.63 -15.08 -15.63
CA LEU A 961 -25.80 -15.35 -14.45
C LEU A 961 -26.61 -15.97 -13.30
N GLU A 962 -27.89 -15.60 -13.19
CA GLU A 962 -28.82 -16.12 -12.17
C GLU A 962 -29.84 -17.11 -12.76
N GLY A 963 -29.78 -17.38 -14.07
CA GLY A 963 -30.69 -18.28 -14.77
C GLY A 963 -32.14 -17.79 -14.82
N GLN A 964 -32.36 -16.47 -14.78
CA GLN A 964 -33.68 -15.85 -14.85
C GLN A 964 -34.01 -15.43 -16.28
N SER A 965 -35.26 -15.68 -16.69
CA SER A 965 -35.79 -15.25 -17.98
C SER A 965 -37.29 -15.01 -17.87
N ILE A 966 -37.72 -13.76 -18.11
CA ILE A 966 -39.09 -13.29 -17.82
C ILE A 966 -39.56 -12.39 -18.96
N SER A 967 -40.79 -12.61 -19.44
CA SER A 967 -41.40 -11.73 -20.44
C SER A 967 -42.09 -10.52 -19.79
N ALA A 968 -41.93 -9.34 -20.39
CA ALA A 968 -42.50 -8.08 -19.96
C ALA A 968 -43.05 -7.29 -21.13
N ARG A 969 -44.06 -6.45 -20.88
CA ARG A 969 -44.63 -5.54 -21.87
C ARG A 969 -43.90 -4.20 -21.83
N VAL A 970 -43.50 -3.72 -23.01
CA VAL A 970 -42.95 -2.38 -23.19
C VAL A 970 -44.07 -1.35 -23.05
N VAL A 971 -43.89 -0.37 -22.16
CA VAL A 971 -44.85 0.71 -21.88
C VAL A 971 -44.14 2.07 -21.79
N SER A 972 -44.92 3.14 -21.62
CA SER A 972 -44.37 4.45 -21.27
C SER A 972 -43.53 4.36 -19.99
N PRO A 973 -42.38 5.06 -19.88
CA PRO A 973 -41.65 5.14 -18.62
C PRO A 973 -42.44 5.86 -17.51
N HIS A 974 -43.53 6.55 -17.85
CA HIS A 974 -44.42 7.22 -16.89
C HIS A 974 -45.64 6.34 -16.61
N PHE A 975 -45.64 5.63 -15.47
CA PHE A 975 -46.67 4.65 -15.13
C PHE A 975 -47.87 5.29 -14.41
N ILE A 976 -47.62 6.30 -13.57
CA ILE A 976 -48.65 6.97 -12.78
C ILE A 976 -48.71 8.46 -13.13
N ASP A 977 -49.91 8.99 -13.37
CA ASP A 977 -50.17 10.40 -13.67
C ASP A 977 -49.22 10.97 -14.75
N PRO A 978 -49.22 10.41 -15.98
CA PRO A 978 -48.29 10.83 -17.04
C PRO A 978 -48.41 12.32 -17.40
N GLU A 979 -49.59 12.92 -17.21
CA GLU A 979 -49.84 14.35 -17.46
C GLU A 979 -49.32 15.27 -16.33
N GLY A 980 -48.99 14.70 -15.16
CA GLY A 980 -48.42 15.41 -14.03
C GLY A 980 -49.40 16.36 -13.34
N GLU A 981 -50.68 16.00 -13.30
CA GLU A 981 -51.74 16.83 -12.70
C GLU A 981 -51.57 16.96 -11.18
N ARG A 982 -51.11 15.89 -10.51
CA ARG A 982 -50.94 15.85 -9.04
C ARG A 982 -49.85 16.81 -8.53
N LEU A 983 -48.97 17.27 -9.42
CA LEU A 983 -47.92 18.25 -9.10
C LEU A 983 -48.44 19.69 -9.02
N ARG A 984 -49.57 19.98 -9.68
CA ARG A 984 -50.02 21.35 -10.01
C ARG A 984 -51.23 21.81 -9.19
N VAL A 985 -51.70 20.98 -8.27
CA VAL A 985 -52.82 21.23 -7.34
C VAL A 985 -52.41 21.94 -6.06
#